data_AF-A0A158PL19-F1
#
_entry.id   AF-A0A158PL19-F1
#
_cell.length_a   1.000
_cell.length_b   1.000
_cell.length_c   1.000
_cell.angle_alpha   90.00
_cell.angle_beta   90.00
_cell.angle_gamma   90.00
#
_symmetry.space_group_name_H-M   'P 1'
#
loop_
_entity.id
_entity.type
_entity.pdbx_description
1 polymer ?
#
loop_
_entity_poly.entity_id
_entity_poly.type
_entity_poly.pdbx_seq_one_letter_code
_entity_poly.pdbx_strand_id
1 'polypeptide(L)'
;MLPGFGFPILNMNPGLVAGQQILLNANALQRVMVSTPNTLVSVPLPTGASVGSRPTPMLVPPGMAGEEGNNESPQTQSTTTECPWTKHETAEGRVYYYNKITKESSWNKPDELKAPQERQERSTAATSTANVIWKEYKTPEGRAYYYNSVTKETTWTKPEALNTPAAAVEDVVIFFLYVDVPHFSFSASTATTKEVKKEKTSPKEEVKEESEMEKAMKATLASMTVPLPAETKVETAEQTVEVQAEDNEQDLKKRQAERFRDLLRDKYNEGKISSTCNWEHAVKHIQSDPRFRILTKVSEKKQLFNAWKVQRQKEERDEKRLAIKKAKEDLEKWLQDHPKMKPGLKYMRAREIFGKEAVWQAVHEDDRQDIFREALSYVTKRDADLNRETRKRNIKALAEILESMDQITYKTTWAQAQRLLIENPQFADDTTLQSMDKEDALIVFEEHIRQAEKEHAEIKEAEERRVKRQERKVREDFQKFLQQLHKKGELTSMSLWSSLYPVISSDPRFDAMLTQDGSTPLDLFKFYVEELKEQYGQDRRVIKDILSDQKKVVQVDTTFEEFSKWVTSAEKGLVVDYGNMKLCYNSLVEKAESKEREAEREEARKKRRQESEFRHLLRAQQPMVDANTEWTAVRGKIEKEKAFLVIDSEEIRLKYFEDYKRSLSEACSHHHSVSKKKKKDKKKRGKRSDKESDSESETREKKRRKKRMKEEKDSDDEKGLLFFNRCDCFEMSSELFSLTYGALVTEMLQDYEDPKQVNIRLDKIGFNMGTRLADDFLAKNAHVPKCTDCRQIADVLSKNAIPAYLGVPATVSNWSSGDREFSLIIENNPLTELVEVPSSLSALNYSQVLAGAIRGGLEALHFKVYSSVIENPTNTEIKIKFDHILRDNLPAGEED
;
A
#
# COMPACT_ATOMS: atom_id res chain seq x y z
N MET A 1 -14.85 -41.50 54.67
CA MET A 1 -15.28 -42.20 53.44
C MET A 1 -14.10 -42.26 52.47
N LEU A 2 -14.22 -42.97 51.35
CA LEU A 2 -13.09 -43.37 50.50
C LEU A 2 -12.32 -42.19 49.85
N PRO A 3 -10.98 -42.26 49.71
CA PRO A 3 -10.16 -41.22 49.08
C PRO A 3 -9.49 -41.65 47.74
N GLY A 4 -8.97 -40.67 47.01
CA GLY A 4 -7.69 -40.82 46.29
C GLY A 4 -7.70 -40.79 44.75
N PHE A 5 -6.48 -40.65 44.22
CA PHE A 5 -6.04 -40.78 42.80
C PHE A 5 -6.56 -39.73 41.81
N GLY A 6 -5.74 -39.00 41.03
CA GLY A 6 -4.27 -38.91 41.00
C GLY A 6 -3.60 -39.69 39.86
N PHE A 7 -2.98 -38.97 38.92
CA PHE A 7 -2.10 -39.54 37.88
C PHE A 7 -0.86 -40.18 38.53
N PRO A 8 -0.43 -41.38 38.11
CA PRO A 8 0.85 -41.47 37.39
C PRO A 8 1.01 -42.60 36.33
N ILE A 9 1.76 -42.27 35.27
CA ILE A 9 2.88 -43.02 34.62
C ILE A 9 2.89 -44.57 34.67
N LEU A 10 3.00 -45.26 33.51
CA LEU A 10 4.16 -46.11 33.09
C LEU A 10 3.91 -47.08 31.91
N ASN A 11 4.80 -47.02 30.91
CA ASN A 11 5.62 -48.10 30.30
C ASN A 11 4.98 -49.47 29.91
N MET A 12 5.15 -49.91 28.64
CA MET A 12 5.68 -51.25 28.26
C MET A 12 5.86 -51.44 26.73
N ASN A 13 6.83 -52.28 26.37
CA ASN A 13 7.14 -52.91 25.06
C ASN A 13 7.36 -54.43 25.38
N PRO A 14 7.68 -55.41 24.49
CA PRO A 14 7.83 -55.42 23.03
C PRO A 14 7.28 -56.67 22.27
N GLY A 15 7.48 -56.73 20.94
CA GLY A 15 7.52 -57.98 20.12
C GLY A 15 6.28 -58.29 19.25
N LEU A 16 6.37 -59.05 18.15
CA LEU A 16 7.53 -59.70 17.48
C LEU A 16 7.20 -60.10 16.01
N VAL A 17 8.20 -60.12 15.11
CA VAL A 17 8.25 -60.70 13.71
C VAL A 17 7.23 -60.21 12.64
N ALA A 18 7.52 -60.20 11.32
CA ALA A 18 8.71 -60.60 10.53
C ALA A 18 8.87 -59.86 9.17
N GLY A 19 10.12 -59.72 8.68
CA GLY A 19 10.49 -59.75 7.25
C GLY A 19 10.46 -58.41 6.46
N GLN A 20 11.42 -58.08 5.57
CA GLN A 20 12.68 -58.76 5.22
C GLN A 20 13.76 -57.76 4.72
N GLN A 21 15.03 -58.17 4.87
CA GLN A 21 16.33 -57.48 4.75
C GLN A 21 16.59 -56.37 3.70
N ILE A 22 17.42 -55.40 4.11
CA ILE A 22 18.17 -54.42 3.30
C ILE A 22 19.48 -55.04 2.76
N LEU A 23 19.99 -54.58 1.62
CA LEU A 23 21.43 -54.69 1.29
C LEU A 23 22.09 -53.32 1.17
N LEU A 24 23.20 -53.13 1.87
CA LEU A 24 24.08 -51.96 1.80
C LEU A 24 25.38 -52.32 1.06
N ASN A 25 25.98 -51.37 0.33
CA ASN A 25 27.42 -51.15 0.45
C ASN A 25 27.86 -49.74 -0.02
N ALA A 26 29.11 -49.37 0.25
CA ALA A 26 29.65 -48.02 0.07
C ALA A 26 31.06 -48.00 -0.57
N ASN A 27 31.59 -46.78 -0.74
CA ASN A 27 32.98 -46.40 -1.05
C ASN A 27 33.50 -46.60 -2.50
N ALA A 28 34.00 -45.52 -3.13
CA ALA A 28 35.44 -45.24 -3.23
C ALA A 28 35.76 -44.07 -4.20
N LEU A 29 36.81 -43.31 -3.88
CA LEU A 29 37.36 -42.21 -4.68
C LEU A 29 38.26 -42.71 -5.83
N GLN A 30 38.32 -41.96 -6.94
CA GLN A 30 39.62 -41.63 -7.55
C GLN A 30 39.61 -40.34 -8.38
N ARG A 31 40.76 -39.65 -8.43
CA ARG A 31 41.03 -38.46 -9.26
C ARG A 31 41.95 -38.83 -10.42
N VAL A 32 41.77 -38.19 -11.57
CA VAL A 32 42.85 -37.93 -12.55
C VAL A 32 42.68 -36.50 -13.10
N MET A 33 43.79 -35.77 -13.23
CA MET A 33 43.89 -34.48 -13.95
C MET A 33 44.58 -34.72 -15.31
N VAL A 34 44.40 -33.83 -16.30
CA VAL A 34 45.50 -33.26 -17.13
C VAL A 34 45.02 -32.24 -18.19
N SER A 35 45.82 -31.16 -18.36
CA SER A 35 45.96 -30.20 -19.48
C SER A 35 44.76 -29.52 -20.19
N THR A 36 44.85 -28.18 -20.27
CA THR A 36 44.43 -27.36 -21.43
C THR A 36 45.61 -27.25 -22.43
N PRO A 37 45.43 -26.78 -23.70
CA PRO A 37 45.37 -25.33 -24.00
C PRO A 37 44.51 -24.89 -25.23
N ASN A 38 44.51 -23.58 -25.49
CA ASN A 38 44.04 -22.75 -26.63
C ASN A 38 44.12 -23.42 -28.04
N THR A 39 43.39 -23.02 -29.10
CA THR A 39 43.23 -21.65 -29.68
C THR A 39 42.04 -21.44 -30.66
N LEU A 40 41.46 -20.23 -30.63
CA LEU A 40 41.09 -19.27 -31.72
C LEU A 40 40.68 -19.71 -33.17
N VAL A 41 39.87 -18.81 -33.79
CA VAL A 41 39.73 -18.46 -35.25
C VAL A 41 38.44 -18.85 -36.02
N SER A 42 37.61 -17.81 -36.26
CA SER A 42 36.80 -17.41 -37.46
C SER A 42 36.06 -18.39 -38.39
N VAL A 43 34.72 -18.23 -38.45
CA VAL A 43 33.93 -17.60 -39.57
C VAL A 43 34.62 -17.57 -40.96
N PRO A 44 34.02 -18.12 -42.06
CA PRO A 44 32.98 -17.38 -42.80
C PRO A 44 31.87 -18.17 -43.56
N LEU A 45 30.96 -17.37 -44.13
CA LEU A 45 29.85 -17.68 -45.05
C LEU A 45 30.33 -18.24 -46.43
N PRO A 46 29.44 -18.81 -47.26
CA PRO A 46 28.95 -17.99 -48.40
C PRO A 46 27.46 -18.20 -48.78
N THR A 47 27.00 -17.39 -49.74
CA THR A 47 25.61 -17.28 -50.24
C THR A 47 25.31 -18.10 -51.51
N GLY A 48 24.03 -18.36 -51.80
CA GLY A 48 23.52 -18.92 -53.06
C GLY A 48 21.99 -18.94 -53.09
N ALA A 49 21.34 -18.67 -54.23
CA ALA A 49 19.91 -18.30 -54.25
C ALA A 49 19.04 -19.03 -55.29
N SER A 50 17.73 -19.08 -54.98
CA SER A 50 16.57 -19.14 -55.91
C SER A 50 16.24 -20.43 -56.68
N VAL A 51 14.99 -20.92 -56.52
CA VAL A 51 13.93 -20.99 -57.56
C VAL A 51 12.80 -21.99 -57.16
N GLY A 52 11.54 -21.57 -57.28
CA GLY A 52 10.49 -22.39 -57.94
C GLY A 52 9.59 -23.38 -57.17
N SER A 53 8.50 -22.87 -56.62
CA SER A 53 7.12 -23.39 -56.82
C SER A 53 6.61 -24.73 -56.23
N ARG A 54 5.27 -24.78 -56.12
CA ARG A 54 4.39 -25.80 -55.50
C ARG A 54 3.88 -26.82 -56.54
N PRO A 55 3.28 -27.95 -56.12
CA PRO A 55 1.84 -28.13 -56.44
C PRO A 55 0.99 -28.84 -55.36
N THR A 56 -0.30 -28.99 -55.64
CA THR A 56 -1.34 -29.69 -54.85
C THR A 56 -2.16 -30.63 -55.75
N PRO A 57 -2.81 -31.69 -55.22
CA PRO A 57 -3.76 -32.52 -55.98
C PRO A 57 -5.22 -32.01 -55.93
N MET A 58 -6.07 -32.51 -56.84
CA MET A 58 -7.50 -32.16 -57.02
C MET A 58 -8.39 -33.43 -57.01
N LEU A 59 -9.72 -33.25 -56.97
CA LEU A 59 -10.68 -34.11 -57.69
C LEU A 59 -11.95 -33.35 -58.12
N VAL A 60 -12.60 -33.77 -59.23
CA VAL A 60 -13.66 -33.08 -60.01
C VAL A 60 -14.47 -34.15 -60.79
N PRO A 61 -15.82 -34.08 -60.97
CA PRO A 61 -16.45 -33.87 -62.32
C PRO A 61 -17.93 -33.28 -62.29
N PRO A 62 -18.73 -33.21 -63.39
CA PRO A 62 -18.60 -32.27 -64.54
C PRO A 62 -19.94 -31.70 -65.14
N GLY A 63 -19.89 -30.76 -66.13
CA GLY A 63 -20.88 -30.71 -67.24
C GLY A 63 -21.35 -29.37 -67.88
N MET A 64 -21.09 -29.18 -69.20
CA MET A 64 -21.86 -28.41 -70.25
C MET A 64 -22.01 -26.86 -70.15
N ALA A 65 -22.27 -26.05 -71.21
CA ALA A 65 -21.86 -25.99 -72.64
C ALA A 65 -22.39 -24.68 -73.35
N GLY A 66 -21.70 -24.13 -74.37
CA GLY A 66 -22.12 -22.98 -75.25
C GLY A 66 -21.60 -21.58 -74.82
N GLU A 67 -21.11 -20.61 -75.63
CA GLU A 67 -21.37 -20.12 -77.04
C GLU A 67 -22.65 -19.26 -77.20
N GLU A 68 -22.72 -18.14 -77.94
CA GLU A 68 -21.76 -17.17 -78.54
C GLU A 68 -22.52 -15.86 -78.93
N GLY A 69 -21.86 -14.72 -79.28
CA GLY A 69 -22.52 -13.58 -79.95
C GLY A 69 -21.93 -12.16 -79.80
N ASN A 70 -21.89 -11.37 -80.89
CA ASN A 70 -21.35 -9.99 -80.99
C ASN A 70 -22.41 -9.04 -81.64
N ASN A 71 -22.28 -7.71 -81.80
CA ASN A 71 -21.18 -6.75 -81.63
C ASN A 71 -21.74 -5.42 -80.99
N GLU A 72 -21.37 -4.14 -81.18
CA GLU A 72 -20.47 -3.37 -82.08
C GLU A 72 -20.04 -2.02 -81.41
N SER A 73 -19.57 -1.00 -82.16
CA SER A 73 -19.19 0.35 -81.67
C SER A 73 -19.22 1.39 -82.82
N PRO A 74 -19.06 2.72 -82.58
CA PRO A 74 -17.71 3.33 -82.75
C PRO A 74 -17.36 4.62 -81.96
N GLN A 75 -16.05 4.79 -81.64
CA GLN A 75 -15.24 6.05 -81.67
C GLN A 75 -15.56 7.24 -80.70
N THR A 76 -14.60 7.97 -80.06
CA THR A 76 -13.13 7.83 -79.94
C THR A 76 -12.53 8.50 -78.67
N GLN A 77 -11.64 7.78 -77.97
CA GLN A 77 -10.42 8.17 -77.19
C GLN A 77 -10.28 9.55 -76.47
N SER A 78 -10.00 9.50 -75.14
CA SER A 78 -8.77 10.09 -74.55
C SER A 78 -8.40 9.53 -73.14
N THR A 79 -7.15 9.07 -73.03
CA THR A 79 -6.27 8.85 -71.85
C THR A 79 -6.78 8.67 -70.40
N THR A 80 -6.58 7.44 -69.89
CA THR A 80 -5.83 7.09 -68.64
C THR A 80 -6.44 7.36 -67.25
N THR A 81 -6.90 6.28 -66.57
CA THR A 81 -6.28 5.67 -65.35
C THR A 81 -7.20 4.54 -64.85
N GLU A 82 -6.75 3.28 -64.83
CA GLU A 82 -7.61 2.13 -64.48
C GLU A 82 -7.51 1.69 -63.00
N CYS A 83 -8.65 1.29 -62.42
CA CYS A 83 -8.73 0.81 -61.03
C CYS A 83 -8.34 -0.69 -60.92
N PRO A 84 -7.51 -1.09 -59.92
CA PRO A 84 -6.92 -2.43 -59.87
C PRO A 84 -7.80 -3.55 -59.29
N TRP A 85 -8.97 -3.22 -58.70
CA TRP A 85 -9.84 -4.20 -58.04
C TRP A 85 -10.93 -4.76 -58.96
N THR A 86 -11.20 -6.07 -58.87
CA THR A 86 -12.30 -6.74 -59.59
C THR A 86 -13.18 -7.56 -58.66
N LYS A 87 -14.50 -7.53 -58.88
CA LYS A 87 -15.48 -8.38 -58.18
C LYS A 87 -15.44 -9.81 -58.73
N HIS A 88 -15.43 -10.81 -57.84
CA HIS A 88 -15.61 -12.23 -58.13
C HIS A 88 -16.65 -12.84 -57.18
N GLU A 89 -17.13 -14.05 -57.47
CA GLU A 89 -18.20 -14.70 -56.71
C GLU A 89 -17.90 -16.20 -56.61
N THR A 90 -18.12 -16.80 -55.43
CA THR A 90 -17.86 -18.23 -55.21
C THR A 90 -19.02 -19.11 -55.69
N ALA A 91 -18.78 -20.41 -55.84
CA ALA A 91 -19.83 -21.39 -56.17
C ALA A 91 -20.95 -21.51 -55.10
N GLU A 92 -20.80 -20.86 -53.95
CA GLU A 92 -21.84 -20.73 -52.92
C GLU A 92 -22.61 -19.39 -52.98
N GLY A 93 -22.41 -18.59 -54.03
CA GLY A 93 -23.06 -17.27 -54.19
C GLY A 93 -22.52 -16.19 -53.25
N ARG A 94 -21.27 -16.31 -52.78
CA ARG A 94 -20.64 -15.29 -51.91
C ARG A 94 -19.66 -14.42 -52.69
N VAL A 95 -19.86 -13.11 -52.64
CA VAL A 95 -19.06 -12.11 -53.35
C VAL A 95 -17.76 -11.80 -52.60
N TYR A 96 -16.65 -11.70 -53.34
CA TYR A 96 -15.40 -11.11 -52.85
C TYR A 96 -14.75 -10.21 -53.92
N TYR A 97 -13.77 -9.42 -53.51
CA TYR A 97 -13.08 -8.44 -54.34
C TYR A 97 -11.59 -8.76 -54.37
N TYR A 98 -11.01 -8.80 -55.56
CA TYR A 98 -9.63 -9.22 -55.81
C TYR A 98 -8.81 -8.09 -56.42
N ASN A 99 -7.68 -7.76 -55.82
CA ASN A 99 -6.75 -6.76 -56.33
C ASN A 99 -5.79 -7.41 -57.34
N LYS A 100 -5.86 -7.00 -58.60
CA LYS A 100 -5.00 -7.54 -59.67
C LYS A 100 -3.52 -7.20 -59.48
N ILE A 101 -3.20 -6.11 -58.76
CA ILE A 101 -1.83 -5.65 -58.48
C ILE A 101 -1.29 -6.36 -57.21
N THR A 102 -1.94 -6.19 -56.05
CA THR A 102 -1.42 -6.73 -54.77
C THR A 102 -1.67 -8.23 -54.58
N LYS A 103 -2.52 -8.84 -55.42
CA LYS A 103 -2.96 -10.26 -55.35
C LYS A 103 -3.80 -10.61 -54.12
N GLU A 104 -4.28 -9.62 -53.38
CA GLU A 104 -5.10 -9.80 -52.18
C GLU A 104 -6.59 -10.00 -52.53
N SER A 105 -7.29 -10.75 -51.69
CA SER A 105 -8.75 -10.95 -51.76
C SER A 105 -9.43 -10.45 -50.48
N SER A 106 -10.39 -9.53 -50.63
CA SER A 106 -11.19 -8.95 -49.55
C SER A 106 -12.67 -9.31 -49.71
N TRP A 107 -13.32 -9.75 -48.63
CA TRP A 107 -14.78 -9.91 -48.60
C TRP A 107 -15.52 -8.55 -48.51
N ASN A 108 -14.84 -7.50 -48.05
CA ASN A 108 -15.36 -6.14 -47.99
C ASN A 108 -15.09 -5.37 -49.29
N LYS A 109 -16.11 -4.66 -49.80
CA LYS A 109 -16.04 -3.85 -51.03
C LYS A 109 -15.02 -2.69 -50.89
N PRO A 110 -13.92 -2.67 -51.66
CA PRO A 110 -12.93 -1.60 -51.64
C PRO A 110 -13.55 -0.23 -51.97
N ASP A 111 -13.07 0.83 -51.33
CA ASP A 111 -13.64 2.18 -51.47
C ASP A 111 -13.50 2.75 -52.90
N GLU A 112 -12.58 2.24 -53.71
CA GLU A 112 -12.40 2.58 -55.13
C GLU A 112 -13.55 2.08 -56.05
N LEU A 113 -14.35 1.11 -55.59
CA LEU A 113 -15.48 0.55 -56.36
C LEU A 113 -16.85 1.11 -55.90
N LYS A 114 -16.87 2.16 -55.07
CA LYS A 114 -18.10 2.79 -54.59
C LYS A 114 -18.55 3.94 -55.50
N ALA A 115 -19.86 4.05 -55.70
CA ALA A 115 -20.42 5.05 -56.61
C ALA A 115 -20.33 6.47 -56.00
N PRO A 116 -20.27 7.55 -56.81
CA PRO A 116 -20.09 8.91 -56.29
C PRO A 116 -21.11 9.33 -55.23
N GLN A 117 -22.35 8.84 -55.33
CA GLN A 117 -23.45 9.15 -54.40
C GLN A 117 -23.22 8.53 -53.00
N GLU A 118 -22.63 7.32 -52.94
CA GLU A 118 -22.23 6.63 -51.71
C GLU A 118 -21.03 7.34 -51.01
N ARG A 119 -20.26 8.12 -51.78
CA ARG A 119 -19.13 8.91 -51.27
C ARG A 119 -19.57 10.18 -50.53
N GLN A 120 -20.74 10.72 -50.89
CA GLN A 120 -21.24 12.01 -50.37
C GLN A 120 -21.96 11.86 -49.02
N GLU A 121 -22.47 10.66 -48.70
CA GLU A 121 -23.02 10.33 -47.38
C GLU A 121 -21.95 10.04 -46.31
N ARG A 122 -20.69 9.79 -46.73
CA ARG A 122 -19.55 9.63 -45.79
C ARG A 122 -18.90 10.96 -45.39
N SER A 123 -19.09 12.02 -46.19
CA SER A 123 -18.58 13.37 -45.89
C SER A 123 -19.37 14.15 -44.81
N THR A 124 -20.53 13.66 -44.38
CA THR A 124 -21.36 14.32 -43.34
C THR A 124 -21.07 13.83 -41.91
N ALA A 125 -20.39 12.69 -41.75
CA ALA A 125 -20.07 12.10 -40.45
C ALA A 125 -18.98 12.84 -39.67
N ALA A 126 -18.21 13.71 -40.32
CA ALA A 126 -17.13 14.50 -39.70
C ALA A 126 -17.60 15.83 -39.06
N THR A 127 -18.88 16.19 -39.20
CA THR A 127 -19.46 17.45 -38.68
C THR A 127 -20.43 17.22 -37.51
N SER A 128 -20.49 15.99 -36.98
CA SER A 128 -21.52 15.59 -36.02
C SER A 128 -21.21 15.97 -34.55
N THR A 129 -19.97 16.30 -34.19
CA THR A 129 -19.56 16.51 -32.78
C THR A 129 -20.12 17.81 -32.18
N ALA A 130 -20.27 18.88 -32.97
CA ALA A 130 -20.81 20.15 -32.48
C ALA A 130 -22.33 20.11 -32.22
N ASN A 131 -23.09 19.49 -33.13
CA ASN A 131 -24.56 19.36 -33.05
C ASN A 131 -25.06 18.40 -31.96
N VAL A 132 -24.17 17.63 -31.32
CA VAL A 132 -24.52 16.77 -30.17
C VAL A 132 -24.47 17.56 -28.86
N ILE A 133 -23.57 18.56 -28.76
CA ILE A 133 -23.34 19.34 -27.55
C ILE A 133 -24.46 20.39 -27.36
N TRP A 134 -24.73 21.21 -28.38
CA TRP A 134 -25.77 22.25 -28.36
C TRP A 134 -27.03 21.81 -29.09
N LYS A 135 -28.19 21.91 -28.43
CA LYS A 135 -29.51 21.54 -28.96
C LYS A 135 -30.44 22.76 -29.06
N GLU A 136 -31.08 22.95 -30.21
CA GLU A 136 -32.07 24.01 -30.42
C GLU A 136 -33.43 23.58 -29.83
N TYR A 137 -34.01 24.44 -28.99
CA TYR A 137 -35.36 24.32 -28.46
C TYR A 137 -36.18 25.57 -28.81
N LYS A 138 -37.50 25.45 -28.89
CA LYS A 138 -38.41 26.56 -29.26
C LYS A 138 -39.42 26.80 -28.16
N THR A 139 -39.65 28.07 -27.82
CA THR A 139 -40.72 28.46 -26.90
C THR A 139 -42.08 28.33 -27.58
N PRO A 140 -43.20 28.30 -26.82
CA PRO A 140 -44.56 28.36 -27.38
C PRO A 140 -44.81 29.60 -28.26
N GLU A 141 -44.01 30.66 -28.07
CA GLU A 141 -44.03 31.92 -28.81
C GLU A 141 -43.15 31.89 -30.09
N GLY A 142 -42.63 30.72 -30.46
CA GLY A 142 -41.87 30.49 -31.69
C GLY A 142 -40.41 30.97 -31.67
N ARG A 143 -39.90 31.47 -30.54
CA ARG A 143 -38.50 31.90 -30.41
C ARG A 143 -37.59 30.71 -30.08
N ALA A 144 -36.48 30.59 -30.81
CA ALA A 144 -35.48 29.55 -30.59
C ALA A 144 -34.44 29.96 -29.53
N TYR A 145 -34.01 29.00 -28.72
CA TYR A 145 -32.86 29.11 -27.82
C TYR A 145 -32.02 27.83 -27.91
N TYR A 146 -30.73 27.94 -27.58
CA TYR A 146 -29.77 26.84 -27.68
C TYR A 146 -29.38 26.39 -26.27
N TYR A 147 -29.39 25.08 -26.03
CA TYR A 147 -29.05 24.47 -24.74
C TYR A 147 -27.83 23.57 -24.88
N ASN A 148 -26.80 23.81 -24.07
CA ASN A 148 -25.62 22.97 -24.01
C ASN A 148 -25.88 21.79 -23.06
N SER A 149 -25.93 20.58 -23.60
CA SER A 149 -26.19 19.37 -22.81
C SER A 149 -25.01 18.87 -21.98
N VAL A 150 -23.81 19.47 -22.13
CA VAL A 150 -22.62 19.18 -21.33
C VAL A 150 -22.46 20.19 -20.19
N THR A 151 -22.56 21.50 -20.47
CA THR A 151 -22.43 22.56 -19.44
C THR A 151 -23.74 22.94 -18.75
N LYS A 152 -24.89 22.51 -19.30
CA LYS A 152 -26.26 22.86 -18.87
C LYS A 152 -26.66 24.32 -19.06
N GLU A 153 -25.91 25.09 -19.84
CA GLU A 153 -26.17 26.51 -20.12
C GLU A 153 -27.21 26.72 -21.23
N THR A 154 -27.93 27.86 -21.21
CA THR A 154 -28.88 28.28 -22.25
C THR A 154 -28.50 29.64 -22.85
N THR A 155 -28.48 29.74 -24.18
CA THR A 155 -28.23 31.01 -24.89
C THR A 155 -29.33 31.31 -25.91
N TRP A 156 -29.70 32.59 -26.04
CA TRP A 156 -30.66 33.06 -27.05
C TRP A 156 -29.97 33.46 -28.38
N THR A 157 -28.65 33.62 -28.35
CA THR A 157 -27.78 33.82 -29.51
C THR A 157 -27.06 32.53 -29.87
N LYS A 158 -26.87 32.31 -31.18
CA LYS A 158 -26.25 31.11 -31.75
C LYS A 158 -24.72 31.15 -31.52
N PRO A 159 -24.10 30.13 -30.88
CA PRO A 159 -22.67 30.14 -30.58
C PRO A 159 -21.75 30.23 -31.80
N GLU A 160 -20.59 30.86 -31.61
CA GLU A 160 -19.65 31.27 -32.67
C GLU A 160 -18.82 30.11 -33.28
N ALA A 161 -18.77 28.96 -32.60
CA ALA A 161 -18.05 27.74 -32.99
C ALA A 161 -18.61 27.00 -34.23
N LEU A 162 -19.26 27.72 -35.15
CA LEU A 162 -19.89 27.19 -36.36
C LEU A 162 -19.40 27.86 -37.66
N ASN A 163 -18.44 28.82 -37.58
CA ASN A 163 -18.08 29.71 -38.70
C ASN A 163 -16.54 29.86 -38.94
N THR A 164 -15.76 28.80 -39.19
CA THR A 164 -14.51 28.88 -39.99
C THR A 164 -13.92 27.50 -40.35
N PRO A 165 -13.20 27.35 -41.49
CA PRO A 165 -12.41 26.16 -41.80
C PRO A 165 -10.88 26.39 -41.79
N ALA A 166 -10.16 25.47 -41.13
CA ALA A 166 -8.79 24.99 -41.37
C ALA A 166 -7.58 25.97 -41.48
N ALA A 167 -6.74 26.02 -40.43
CA ALA A 167 -5.27 25.84 -40.51
C ALA A 167 -4.59 25.74 -39.12
N ALA A 168 -3.93 24.61 -38.80
CA ALA A 168 -3.12 24.32 -37.60
C ALA A 168 -3.86 24.44 -36.23
N VAL A 169 -3.37 23.91 -35.09
CA VAL A 169 -2.16 23.12 -34.78
C VAL A 169 -2.54 21.79 -34.07
N GLU A 170 -1.60 21.10 -33.41
CA GLU A 170 -1.70 19.70 -32.92
C GLU A 170 -2.21 19.55 -31.46
N ASP A 171 -2.15 18.31 -30.94
CA ASP A 171 -2.30 17.86 -29.54
C ASP A 171 -3.65 17.94 -28.80
N VAL A 172 -4.50 16.93 -29.03
CA VAL A 172 -5.23 16.24 -27.91
C VAL A 172 -5.33 14.73 -28.18
N VAL A 173 -4.36 13.94 -27.69
CA VAL A 173 -4.53 12.47 -27.53
C VAL A 173 -3.78 11.99 -26.28
N ILE A 174 -4.53 11.70 -25.20
CA ILE A 174 -4.47 10.53 -24.28
C ILE A 174 -5.43 10.87 -23.12
N PHE A 175 -6.66 10.36 -23.14
CA PHE A 175 -7.52 10.28 -21.95
C PHE A 175 -8.50 9.11 -22.05
N PHE A 176 -7.96 7.89 -22.16
CA PHE A 176 -8.74 6.65 -22.18
C PHE A 176 -7.90 5.44 -21.70
N LEU A 177 -7.51 5.45 -20.43
CA LEU A 177 -7.21 4.23 -19.65
C LEU A 177 -7.34 4.54 -18.15
N TYR A 178 -8.51 4.28 -17.57
CA TYR A 178 -8.66 3.66 -16.25
C TYR A 178 -10.09 3.12 -16.15
N VAL A 179 -10.23 1.84 -15.84
CA VAL A 179 -11.53 1.18 -15.59
C VAL A 179 -11.44 0.61 -14.18
N ASP A 180 -12.22 1.17 -13.26
CA ASP A 180 -12.26 0.64 -11.89
C ASP A 180 -13.02 -0.68 -11.84
N VAL A 181 -12.34 -1.70 -11.30
CA VAL A 181 -12.95 -2.96 -10.86
C VAL A 181 -12.96 -2.95 -9.33
N PRO A 182 -14.14 -2.97 -8.68
CA PRO A 182 -14.23 -2.76 -7.23
C PRO A 182 -13.74 -3.99 -6.44
N HIS A 183 -12.67 -3.82 -5.66
CA HIS A 183 -12.18 -4.85 -4.75
C HIS A 183 -13.14 -5.04 -3.56
N PHE A 184 -13.65 -6.26 -3.38
CA PHE A 184 -14.50 -6.63 -2.26
C PHE A 184 -13.65 -7.23 -1.12
N SER A 185 -13.40 -6.46 -0.06
CA SER A 185 -12.63 -6.95 1.10
C SER A 185 -13.52 -7.62 2.15
N PHE A 186 -13.38 -8.93 2.27
CA PHE A 186 -13.98 -9.73 3.34
C PHE A 186 -13.14 -9.60 4.63
N SER A 187 -13.79 -9.38 5.78
CA SER A 187 -13.11 -9.28 7.08
C SER A 187 -13.50 -10.44 8.00
N ALA A 188 -12.51 -11.24 8.41
CA ALA A 188 -12.70 -12.39 9.28
C ALA A 188 -12.57 -12.00 10.76
N SER A 189 -13.47 -12.50 11.60
CA SER A 189 -13.47 -12.23 13.05
C SER A 189 -12.76 -13.34 13.83
N THR A 190 -11.97 -12.96 14.83
CA THR A 190 -11.51 -13.84 15.91
C THR A 190 -12.11 -13.38 17.24
N ALA A 191 -12.47 -14.34 18.10
CA ALA A 191 -13.37 -14.10 19.23
C ALA A 191 -12.67 -14.23 20.59
N THR A 192 -13.23 -13.57 21.62
CA THR A 192 -13.11 -13.99 23.02
C THR A 192 -14.38 -13.60 23.80
N THR A 193 -14.84 -14.54 24.63
CA THR A 193 -16.03 -14.49 25.52
C THR A 193 -15.78 -13.62 26.77
N LYS A 194 -16.72 -13.19 27.64
CA LYS A 194 -18.14 -13.53 28.03
C LYS A 194 -18.62 -12.31 28.89
N GLU A 195 -19.86 -12.09 29.39
CA GLU A 195 -20.96 -12.95 29.89
C GLU A 195 -22.37 -12.45 29.47
N VAL A 196 -23.44 -12.92 30.12
CA VAL A 196 -24.78 -13.11 29.53
C VAL A 196 -25.94 -12.65 30.43
N LYS A 197 -26.99 -12.07 29.83
CA LYS A 197 -28.39 -12.33 30.21
C LYS A 197 -29.33 -12.31 29.01
N LYS A 198 -30.41 -13.10 29.09
CA LYS A 198 -31.45 -13.32 28.04
C LYS A 198 -32.47 -12.15 28.04
N GLU A 199 -33.40 -11.98 27.10
CA GLU A 199 -33.99 -12.97 26.17
C GLU A 199 -34.59 -12.39 24.86
N LYS A 200 -34.49 -13.18 23.77
CA LYS A 200 -35.27 -13.18 22.50
C LYS A 200 -35.90 -11.87 21.96
N THR A 201 -35.39 -11.40 20.82
CA THR A 201 -36.13 -10.59 19.84
C THR A 201 -35.69 -10.92 18.40
N SER A 202 -36.43 -10.40 17.41
CA SER A 202 -36.24 -10.42 15.93
C SER A 202 -37.03 -11.49 15.15
N PRO A 203 -37.38 -11.22 13.86
CA PRO A 203 -37.21 -9.97 13.09
C PRO A 203 -38.48 -9.09 13.06
N LYS A 204 -38.33 -7.85 12.56
CA LYS A 204 -39.44 -6.99 12.16
C LYS A 204 -39.81 -7.26 10.69
N GLU A 205 -41.09 -7.13 10.38
CA GLU A 205 -41.60 -6.93 9.02
C GLU A 205 -41.95 -5.45 8.82
N GLU A 206 -42.04 -4.98 7.58
CA GLU A 206 -42.18 -3.55 7.26
C GLU A 206 -43.61 -3.04 7.49
N VAL A 207 -43.75 -1.93 8.24
CA VAL A 207 -45.05 -1.28 8.46
C VAL A 207 -45.25 -0.21 7.39
N LYS A 208 -46.25 -0.40 6.52
CA LYS A 208 -46.77 0.68 5.68
C LYS A 208 -47.47 1.72 6.56
N GLU A 209 -47.11 2.98 6.36
CA GLU A 209 -47.75 4.11 7.04
C GLU A 209 -49.18 4.33 6.51
N GLU A 210 -50.18 4.36 7.41
CA GLU A 210 -51.54 4.81 7.05
C GLU A 210 -51.54 6.34 6.90
N SER A 211 -51.99 6.84 5.75
CA SER A 211 -52.01 8.28 5.47
C SER A 211 -52.92 9.05 6.43
N GLU A 212 -52.46 10.21 6.91
CA GLU A 212 -53.19 11.06 7.86
C GLU A 212 -54.58 11.49 7.37
N MET A 213 -54.82 11.48 6.05
CA MET A 213 -56.12 11.74 5.44
C MET A 213 -57.22 10.76 5.92
N GLU A 214 -56.90 9.49 6.17
CA GLU A 214 -57.88 8.52 6.67
C GLU A 214 -58.17 8.70 8.17
N LYS A 215 -57.16 9.16 8.92
CA LYS A 215 -57.28 9.57 10.33
C LYS A 215 -58.19 10.80 10.46
N ALA A 216 -58.02 11.78 9.57
CA ALA A 216 -58.90 12.94 9.46
C ALA A 216 -60.34 12.53 9.09
N MET A 217 -60.53 11.65 8.11
CA MET A 217 -61.86 11.22 7.68
C MET A 217 -62.65 10.48 8.78
N LYS A 218 -61.97 9.70 9.63
CA LYS A 218 -62.57 9.13 10.86
C LYS A 218 -62.94 10.21 11.88
N ALA A 219 -62.09 11.22 12.08
CA ALA A 219 -62.35 12.31 13.04
C ALA A 219 -63.55 13.18 12.64
N THR A 220 -63.69 13.56 11.36
CA THR A 220 -64.84 14.38 10.89
C THR A 220 -66.17 13.65 11.04
N LEU A 221 -66.19 12.32 10.96
CA LEU A 221 -67.41 11.53 11.14
C LEU A 221 -67.84 11.42 12.63
N ALA A 222 -66.93 11.69 13.57
CA ALA A 222 -67.23 11.80 14.99
C ALA A 222 -67.65 13.21 15.42
N SER A 223 -67.35 14.25 14.64
CA SER A 223 -67.60 15.66 15.01
C SER A 223 -68.97 16.23 14.59
N MET A 224 -69.94 15.38 14.21
CA MET A 224 -71.29 15.79 13.79
C MET A 224 -72.41 15.47 14.79
N THR A 225 -72.07 15.10 16.04
CA THR A 225 -73.02 15.02 17.15
C THR A 225 -72.69 16.07 18.20
N VAL A 226 -73.60 17.04 18.40
CA VAL A 226 -73.45 18.17 19.34
C VAL A 226 -74.14 17.86 20.68
N PRO A 227 -73.42 17.91 21.81
CA PRO A 227 -74.00 17.91 23.16
C PRO A 227 -73.68 19.22 23.92
N LEU A 228 -74.71 19.89 24.45
CA LEU A 228 -74.59 21.00 25.42
C LEU A 228 -75.93 21.17 26.18
N PRO A 229 -75.94 21.76 27.39
CA PRO A 229 -74.82 22.03 28.30
C PRO A 229 -74.87 21.15 29.56
N ALA A 230 -73.91 21.31 30.46
CA ALA A 230 -73.94 20.75 31.81
C ALA A 230 -73.81 21.88 32.85
N GLU A 231 -74.46 21.74 34.01
CA GLU A 231 -74.16 22.56 35.19
C GLU A 231 -73.89 21.68 36.43
N THR A 232 -72.73 21.95 37.03
CA THR A 232 -72.27 21.64 38.39
C THR A 232 -73.05 20.65 39.27
N LYS A 233 -72.36 19.55 39.61
CA LYS A 233 -72.53 18.87 40.91
C LYS A 233 -71.84 19.69 42.01
N VAL A 234 -72.42 19.67 43.21
CA VAL A 234 -71.69 19.88 44.48
C VAL A 234 -71.82 18.60 45.31
N GLU A 235 -70.85 18.39 46.19
CA GLU A 235 -70.55 17.21 46.99
C GLU A 235 -71.74 16.60 47.75
N THR A 236 -71.87 15.26 47.74
CA THR A 236 -71.73 14.36 48.90
C THR A 236 -72.04 12.90 48.45
N ALA A 237 -71.84 11.91 49.32
CA ALA A 237 -71.75 10.48 49.00
C ALA A 237 -73.09 9.70 48.97
N GLU A 238 -72.95 8.41 48.66
CA GLU A 238 -73.92 7.29 48.74
C GLU A 238 -74.87 7.03 47.54
N GLN A 239 -75.23 5.74 47.39
CA GLN A 239 -76.35 5.18 46.61
C GLN A 239 -76.38 5.57 45.11
N THR A 240 -75.66 4.92 44.19
CA THR A 240 -75.79 3.52 43.74
C THR A 240 -77.21 2.95 43.73
N VAL A 241 -77.95 3.15 42.62
CA VAL A 241 -78.86 2.14 42.02
C VAL A 241 -79.31 2.49 40.58
N GLU A 242 -79.55 3.77 40.26
CA GLU A 242 -80.39 4.14 39.10
C GLU A 242 -79.78 3.92 37.69
N VAL A 243 -78.44 3.92 37.54
CA VAL A 243 -77.76 3.89 36.22
C VAL A 243 -78.12 2.64 35.39
N GLN A 244 -78.46 1.51 36.02
CA GLN A 244 -78.77 0.26 35.30
C GLN A 244 -80.12 0.27 34.57
N ALA A 245 -81.00 1.26 34.83
CA ALA A 245 -82.30 1.35 34.14
C ALA A 245 -82.17 1.94 32.73
N GLU A 246 -81.39 3.01 32.57
CA GLU A 246 -81.30 3.75 31.30
C GLU A 246 -80.54 2.97 30.22
N ASP A 247 -79.43 2.31 30.59
CA ASP A 247 -78.68 1.42 29.68
C ASP A 247 -79.57 0.29 29.15
N ASN A 248 -80.40 -0.32 30.00
CA ASN A 248 -81.31 -1.39 29.59
C ASN A 248 -82.39 -0.90 28.62
N GLU A 249 -82.93 0.31 28.79
CA GLU A 249 -83.92 0.85 27.85
C GLU A 249 -83.28 1.22 26.51
N GLN A 250 -82.05 1.75 26.50
CA GLN A 250 -81.29 2.01 25.28
C GLN A 250 -80.92 0.72 24.52
N ASP A 251 -80.44 -0.30 25.23
CA ASP A 251 -80.07 -1.58 24.63
C ASP A 251 -81.32 -2.36 24.14
N LEU A 252 -82.48 -2.19 24.80
CA LEU A 252 -83.77 -2.66 24.29
C LEU A 252 -84.17 -1.95 22.99
N LYS A 253 -84.12 -0.61 22.93
CA LYS A 253 -84.38 0.18 21.71
C LYS A 253 -83.44 -0.22 20.57
N LYS A 254 -82.16 -0.47 20.87
CA LYS A 254 -81.14 -0.94 19.94
C LYS A 254 -81.47 -2.33 19.38
N ARG A 255 -81.80 -3.31 20.24
CA ARG A 255 -82.25 -4.66 19.82
C ARG A 255 -83.53 -4.61 18.99
N GLN A 256 -84.49 -3.74 19.34
CA GLN A 256 -85.70 -3.51 18.53
C GLN A 256 -85.36 -2.93 17.14
N ALA A 257 -84.45 -1.95 17.07
CA ALA A 257 -83.95 -1.37 15.83
C ALA A 257 -83.14 -2.37 14.99
N GLU A 258 -82.39 -3.28 15.61
CA GLU A 258 -81.71 -4.39 14.95
C GLU A 258 -82.70 -5.39 14.35
N ARG A 259 -83.75 -5.80 15.08
CA ARG A 259 -84.82 -6.65 14.53
C ARG A 259 -85.61 -5.99 13.40
N PHE A 260 -85.68 -4.66 13.38
CA PHE A 260 -86.22 -3.90 12.24
C PHE A 260 -85.24 -3.87 11.05
N ARG A 261 -83.92 -3.76 11.28
CA ARG A 261 -82.91 -3.90 10.22
C ARG A 261 -82.85 -5.32 9.65
N ASP A 262 -83.04 -6.35 10.49
CA ASP A 262 -83.17 -7.75 10.05
C ASP A 262 -84.39 -7.91 9.13
N LEU A 263 -85.55 -7.36 9.50
CA LEU A 263 -86.74 -7.33 8.63
C LEU A 263 -86.45 -6.68 7.27
N LEU A 264 -85.74 -5.56 7.23
CA LEU A 264 -85.35 -4.90 5.97
C LEU A 264 -84.36 -5.75 5.14
N ARG A 265 -83.42 -6.44 5.80
CA ARG A 265 -82.48 -7.36 5.14
C ARG A 265 -83.21 -8.57 4.55
N ASP A 266 -84.08 -9.22 5.33
CA ASP A 266 -84.86 -10.39 4.90
C ASP A 266 -85.76 -10.04 3.71
N LYS A 267 -86.48 -8.92 3.76
CA LYS A 267 -87.38 -8.49 2.69
C LYS A 267 -86.65 -7.96 1.44
N TYR A 268 -85.39 -7.53 1.57
CA TYR A 268 -84.48 -7.28 0.44
C TYR A 268 -83.99 -8.59 -0.18
N ASN A 269 -83.60 -9.58 0.64
CA ASN A 269 -83.21 -10.91 0.17
C ASN A 269 -84.38 -11.66 -0.52
N GLU A 270 -85.63 -11.42 -0.08
CA GLU A 270 -86.86 -11.87 -0.75
C GLU A 270 -87.16 -11.12 -2.07
N GLY A 271 -86.34 -10.14 -2.48
CA GLY A 271 -86.54 -9.33 -3.69
C GLY A 271 -87.68 -8.30 -3.60
N LYS A 272 -88.32 -8.12 -2.44
CA LYS A 272 -89.51 -7.27 -2.23
C LYS A 272 -89.17 -5.83 -1.85
N ILE A 273 -87.89 -5.53 -1.60
CA ILE A 273 -87.35 -4.22 -1.28
C ILE A 273 -86.02 -4.07 -2.02
N SER A 274 -85.76 -2.91 -2.60
CA SER A 274 -84.51 -2.61 -3.32
C SER A 274 -83.78 -1.43 -2.67
N SER A 275 -82.46 -1.37 -2.81
CA SER A 275 -81.63 -0.26 -2.29
C SER A 275 -81.97 1.11 -2.90
N THR A 276 -82.70 1.16 -4.01
CA THR A 276 -83.20 2.42 -4.60
C THR A 276 -84.60 2.81 -4.13
N CYS A 277 -85.39 1.89 -3.56
CA CYS A 277 -86.85 2.07 -3.38
C CYS A 277 -87.26 3.19 -2.40
N ASN A 278 -88.50 3.66 -2.52
CA ASN A 278 -89.08 4.68 -1.64
C ASN A 278 -89.74 4.07 -0.40
N TRP A 279 -89.81 4.84 0.68
CA TRP A 279 -90.41 4.47 1.97
C TRP A 279 -91.82 3.87 1.82
N GLU A 280 -92.70 4.52 1.06
CA GLU A 280 -94.09 4.06 0.85
C GLU A 280 -94.19 2.72 0.11
N HIS A 281 -93.23 2.43 -0.78
CA HIS A 281 -93.16 1.16 -1.48
C HIS A 281 -92.66 0.05 -0.53
N ALA A 282 -91.61 0.32 0.24
CA ALA A 282 -91.13 -0.60 1.28
C ALA A 282 -92.23 -0.90 2.32
N VAL A 283 -92.94 0.12 2.82
CA VAL A 283 -94.05 0.01 3.79
C VAL A 283 -95.09 -1.03 3.36
N LYS A 284 -95.50 -1.06 2.08
CA LYS A 284 -96.47 -2.03 1.56
C LYS A 284 -96.05 -3.50 1.77
N HIS A 285 -94.75 -3.79 1.78
CA HIS A 285 -94.19 -5.13 1.92
C HIS A 285 -93.71 -5.47 3.34
N ILE A 286 -93.38 -4.48 4.18
CA ILE A 286 -93.00 -4.70 5.59
C ILE A 286 -94.18 -4.66 6.56
N GLN A 287 -95.27 -3.93 6.26
CA GLN A 287 -96.40 -3.74 7.18
C GLN A 287 -97.15 -5.02 7.58
N SER A 288 -97.04 -6.07 6.75
CA SER A 288 -97.62 -7.39 7.01
C SER A 288 -96.82 -8.23 8.02
N ASP A 289 -95.56 -7.87 8.27
CA ASP A 289 -94.67 -8.63 9.13
C ASP A 289 -94.86 -8.28 10.61
N PRO A 290 -94.97 -9.26 11.54
CA PRO A 290 -95.03 -8.99 12.98
C PRO A 290 -93.88 -8.09 13.48
N ARG A 291 -92.69 -8.21 12.90
CA ARG A 291 -91.51 -7.40 13.27
C ARG A 291 -91.69 -5.91 12.98
N PHE A 292 -92.56 -5.53 12.04
CA PHE A 292 -92.89 -4.13 11.78
C PHE A 292 -93.65 -3.46 12.94
N ARG A 293 -94.29 -4.25 13.82
CA ARG A 293 -95.01 -3.74 15.00
C ARG A 293 -94.13 -3.54 16.24
N ILE A 294 -92.89 -4.05 16.22
CA ILE A 294 -91.94 -3.96 17.36
C ILE A 294 -91.59 -2.49 17.66
N LEU A 295 -91.37 -1.69 16.63
CA LEU A 295 -91.25 -0.24 16.77
C LEU A 295 -92.64 0.39 16.69
N THR A 296 -92.93 1.37 17.54
CA THR A 296 -94.24 2.05 17.56
C THR A 296 -94.26 3.30 16.68
N LYS A 297 -93.22 4.15 16.76
CA LYS A 297 -93.19 5.43 16.03
C LYS A 297 -92.81 5.25 14.56
N VAL A 298 -93.55 5.93 13.68
CA VAL A 298 -93.30 5.88 12.21
C VAL A 298 -92.03 6.65 11.83
N SER A 299 -91.67 7.69 12.57
CA SER A 299 -90.43 8.47 12.39
C SER A 299 -89.19 7.61 12.58
N GLU A 300 -89.10 6.86 13.68
CA GLU A 300 -87.99 5.95 14.00
C GLU A 300 -87.81 4.87 12.93
N LYS A 301 -88.92 4.26 12.46
CA LYS A 301 -88.89 3.31 11.34
C LYS A 301 -88.35 3.94 10.05
N LYS A 302 -88.79 5.16 9.72
CA LYS A 302 -88.34 5.88 8.51
C LYS A 302 -86.87 6.30 8.60
N GLN A 303 -86.40 6.68 9.78
CA GLN A 303 -84.98 6.95 10.06
C GLN A 303 -84.13 5.68 9.88
N LEU A 304 -84.54 4.56 10.49
CA LEU A 304 -83.84 3.28 10.36
C LEU A 304 -83.84 2.74 8.93
N PHE A 305 -84.94 2.92 8.19
CA PHE A 305 -85.01 2.58 6.76
C PHE A 305 -84.08 3.46 5.92
N ASN A 306 -84.04 4.77 6.15
CA ASN A 306 -83.12 5.67 5.44
C ASN A 306 -81.65 5.33 5.75
N ALA A 307 -81.32 5.03 7.01
CA ALA A 307 -79.98 4.61 7.41
C ALA A 307 -79.60 3.25 6.78
N TRP A 308 -80.51 2.28 6.79
CA TRP A 308 -80.35 0.99 6.09
C TRP A 308 -80.16 1.17 4.59
N LYS A 309 -80.93 2.07 3.95
CA LYS A 309 -80.83 2.38 2.53
C LYS A 309 -79.46 2.95 2.17
N VAL A 310 -78.97 3.95 2.92
CA VAL A 310 -77.64 4.54 2.73
C VAL A 310 -76.54 3.50 2.98
N GLN A 311 -76.68 2.66 4.01
CA GLN A 311 -75.72 1.60 4.32
C GLN A 311 -75.68 0.52 3.23
N ARG A 312 -76.83 0.01 2.73
CA ARG A 312 -76.88 -0.93 1.60
C ARG A 312 -76.33 -0.33 0.31
N GLN A 313 -76.65 0.93 0.01
CA GLN A 313 -76.04 1.64 -1.13
C GLN A 313 -74.53 1.87 -0.98
N LYS A 314 -74.01 1.91 0.26
CA LYS A 314 -72.57 1.91 0.52
C LYS A 314 -71.98 0.52 0.30
N GLU A 315 -72.55 -0.50 0.93
CA GLU A 315 -72.14 -1.90 0.83
C GLU A 315 -72.13 -2.38 -0.64
N GLU A 316 -73.18 -2.13 -1.43
CA GLU A 316 -73.19 -2.45 -2.87
C GLU A 316 -72.09 -1.75 -3.68
N ARG A 317 -71.68 -0.52 -3.28
CA ARG A 317 -70.59 0.21 -3.96
C ARG A 317 -69.23 -0.34 -3.54
N ASP A 318 -69.07 -0.69 -2.27
CA ASP A 318 -67.82 -1.18 -1.72
C ASP A 318 -67.59 -2.66 -2.10
N GLU A 319 -68.64 -3.47 -2.24
CA GLU A 319 -68.63 -4.79 -2.88
C GLU A 319 -68.21 -4.71 -4.35
N LYS A 320 -68.78 -3.77 -5.13
CA LYS A 320 -68.38 -3.55 -6.54
C LYS A 320 -66.92 -3.11 -6.65
N ARG A 321 -66.46 -2.22 -5.77
CA ARG A 321 -65.04 -1.81 -5.67
C ARG A 321 -64.13 -2.99 -5.34
N LEU A 322 -64.51 -3.83 -4.38
CA LEU A 322 -63.73 -5.00 -3.98
C LEU A 322 -63.71 -6.07 -5.09
N ALA A 323 -64.81 -6.28 -5.80
CA ALA A 323 -64.87 -7.18 -6.95
C ALA A 323 -63.98 -6.69 -8.11
N ILE A 324 -63.98 -5.38 -8.41
CA ILE A 324 -63.07 -4.78 -9.40
C ILE A 324 -61.61 -4.92 -8.95
N LYS A 325 -61.30 -4.59 -7.69
CA LYS A 325 -59.94 -4.75 -7.14
C LYS A 325 -59.47 -6.21 -7.26
N LYS A 326 -60.29 -7.17 -6.83
CA LYS A 326 -59.97 -8.59 -6.94
C LYS A 326 -59.75 -9.02 -8.40
N ALA A 327 -60.58 -8.56 -9.34
CA ALA A 327 -60.40 -8.88 -10.75
C ALA A 327 -59.04 -8.38 -11.29
N LYS A 328 -58.55 -7.23 -10.82
CA LYS A 328 -57.20 -6.73 -11.15
C LYS A 328 -56.11 -7.64 -10.58
N GLU A 329 -56.21 -7.99 -9.29
CA GLU A 329 -55.25 -8.87 -8.59
C GLU A 329 -55.22 -10.28 -9.21
N ASP A 330 -56.38 -10.85 -9.54
CA ASP A 330 -56.53 -12.15 -10.23
C ASP A 330 -55.89 -12.11 -11.64
N LEU A 331 -56.05 -11.00 -12.39
CA LEU A 331 -55.43 -10.83 -13.71
C LEU A 331 -53.91 -10.61 -13.63
N GLU A 332 -53.45 -9.78 -12.69
CA GLU A 332 -52.03 -9.50 -12.46
C GLU A 332 -51.27 -10.78 -12.16
N LYS A 333 -51.73 -11.55 -11.16
CA LYS A 333 -51.14 -12.83 -10.79
C LYS A 333 -51.17 -13.83 -11.95
N TRP A 334 -52.31 -13.94 -12.66
CA TRP A 334 -52.41 -14.82 -13.82
C TRP A 334 -51.38 -14.46 -14.90
N LEU A 335 -51.14 -13.17 -15.17
CA LEU A 335 -50.11 -12.74 -16.12
C LEU A 335 -48.67 -13.05 -15.64
N GLN A 336 -48.39 -12.96 -14.34
CA GLN A 336 -47.08 -13.30 -13.76
C GLN A 336 -46.73 -14.80 -13.90
N ASP A 337 -47.73 -15.67 -13.69
CA ASP A 337 -47.58 -17.13 -13.74
C ASP A 337 -47.71 -17.72 -15.17
N HIS A 338 -48.25 -16.98 -16.15
CA HIS A 338 -48.63 -17.55 -17.44
C HIS A 338 -47.45 -17.78 -18.41
N PRO A 339 -47.22 -18.99 -18.95
CA PRO A 339 -46.00 -19.37 -19.70
C PRO A 339 -45.83 -18.72 -21.09
N LYS A 340 -46.82 -17.97 -21.58
CA LYS A 340 -46.66 -17.12 -22.80
C LYS A 340 -46.30 -15.66 -22.45
N MET A 341 -46.31 -15.28 -21.18
CA MET A 341 -45.74 -14.02 -20.73
C MET A 341 -44.22 -14.15 -20.80
N LYS A 342 -43.55 -13.24 -21.51
CA LYS A 342 -42.10 -13.25 -21.73
C LYS A 342 -41.55 -11.82 -21.77
N PRO A 343 -40.29 -11.59 -21.37
CA PRO A 343 -39.61 -10.32 -21.55
C PRO A 343 -39.77 -9.80 -23.00
N GLY A 344 -40.15 -8.52 -23.15
CA GLY A 344 -40.36 -7.89 -24.46
C GLY A 344 -41.71 -8.15 -25.16
N LEU A 345 -42.66 -8.88 -24.55
CA LEU A 345 -44.01 -9.02 -25.10
C LEU A 345 -44.72 -7.65 -25.17
N LYS A 346 -45.21 -7.25 -26.35
CA LYS A 346 -45.93 -5.98 -26.56
C LYS A 346 -47.42 -6.10 -26.23
N TYR A 347 -48.03 -5.08 -25.63
CA TYR A 347 -49.44 -5.09 -25.20
C TYR A 347 -50.42 -5.50 -26.32
N MET A 348 -50.24 -4.99 -27.55
CA MET A 348 -51.11 -5.38 -28.69
C MET A 348 -51.09 -6.89 -28.94
N ARG A 349 -49.92 -7.53 -28.85
CA ARG A 349 -49.78 -8.99 -29.01
C ARG A 349 -50.29 -9.75 -27.79
N ALA A 350 -50.16 -9.20 -26.59
CA ALA A 350 -50.79 -9.75 -25.39
C ALA A 350 -52.32 -9.75 -25.51
N ARG A 351 -52.91 -8.65 -25.99
CA ARG A 351 -54.36 -8.52 -26.24
C ARG A 351 -54.87 -9.52 -27.28
N GLU A 352 -54.09 -9.84 -28.31
CA GLU A 352 -54.42 -10.90 -29.29
C GLU A 352 -54.39 -12.31 -28.67
N ILE A 353 -53.45 -12.59 -27.76
CA ILE A 353 -53.25 -13.92 -27.16
C ILE A 353 -54.21 -14.16 -25.98
N PHE A 354 -54.40 -13.15 -25.13
CA PHE A 354 -55.14 -13.23 -23.86
C PHE A 354 -56.55 -12.65 -23.94
N GLY A 355 -56.90 -11.91 -25.02
CA GLY A 355 -58.17 -11.21 -25.16
C GLY A 355 -59.44 -12.08 -25.22
N LYS A 356 -59.31 -13.41 -25.20
CA LYS A 356 -60.43 -14.36 -25.07
C LYS A 356 -60.61 -14.92 -23.66
N GLU A 357 -59.65 -14.69 -22.76
CA GLU A 357 -59.64 -15.27 -21.42
C GLU A 357 -60.57 -14.52 -20.47
N ALA A 358 -61.28 -15.26 -19.61
CA ALA A 358 -62.25 -14.69 -18.68
C ALA A 358 -61.60 -13.70 -17.68
N VAL A 359 -60.38 -14.01 -17.20
CA VAL A 359 -59.61 -13.14 -16.31
C VAL A 359 -59.18 -11.83 -16.99
N TRP A 360 -58.84 -11.87 -18.28
CA TRP A 360 -58.54 -10.67 -19.07
C TRP A 360 -59.79 -9.81 -19.27
N GLN A 361 -60.93 -10.44 -19.55
CA GLN A 361 -62.18 -9.72 -19.79
C GLN A 361 -62.86 -9.19 -18.53
N ALA A 362 -62.55 -9.72 -17.34
CA ALA A 362 -63.10 -9.24 -16.07
C ALA A 362 -62.62 -7.84 -15.64
N VAL A 363 -61.52 -7.34 -16.22
CA VAL A 363 -60.90 -6.04 -15.91
C VAL A 363 -61.23 -5.01 -17.00
N HIS A 364 -61.26 -3.71 -16.69
CA HIS A 364 -61.49 -2.65 -17.69
C HIS A 364 -60.28 -2.44 -18.62
N GLU A 365 -60.48 -2.07 -19.89
CA GLU A 365 -59.37 -2.01 -20.88
C GLU A 365 -58.26 -1.02 -20.47
N ASP A 366 -58.61 0.12 -19.87
CA ASP A 366 -57.62 1.10 -19.37
C ASP A 366 -56.70 0.49 -18.30
N ASP A 367 -57.27 -0.31 -17.38
CA ASP A 367 -56.54 -0.98 -16.30
C ASP A 367 -55.68 -2.14 -16.81
N ARG A 368 -56.13 -2.86 -17.85
CA ARG A 368 -55.39 -4.00 -18.44
C ARG A 368 -54.01 -3.58 -18.93
N GLN A 369 -53.89 -2.38 -19.52
CA GLN A 369 -52.61 -1.90 -20.04
C GLN A 369 -51.60 -1.62 -18.92
N ASP A 370 -52.07 -1.21 -17.75
CA ASP A 370 -51.22 -0.86 -16.60
C ASP A 370 -50.77 -2.11 -15.85
N ILE A 371 -51.72 -3.00 -15.54
CA ILE A 371 -51.45 -4.33 -14.96
C ILE A 371 -50.51 -5.15 -15.85
N PHE A 372 -50.67 -5.06 -17.18
CA PHE A 372 -49.76 -5.73 -18.12
C PHE A 372 -48.32 -5.19 -18.05
N ARG A 373 -48.13 -3.87 -17.87
CA ARG A 373 -46.77 -3.29 -17.72
C ARG A 373 -46.13 -3.73 -16.41
N GLU A 374 -46.90 -3.77 -15.33
CA GLU A 374 -46.43 -4.21 -14.01
C GLU A 374 -46.06 -5.71 -14.02
N ALA A 375 -46.94 -6.58 -14.52
CA ALA A 375 -46.65 -8.01 -14.68
C ALA A 375 -45.47 -8.28 -15.64
N LEU A 376 -45.30 -7.48 -16.71
CA LEU A 376 -44.13 -7.59 -17.60
C LEU A 376 -42.84 -7.16 -16.91
N SER A 377 -42.87 -6.12 -16.07
CA SER A 377 -41.75 -5.71 -15.23
C SER A 377 -41.37 -6.83 -14.25
N TYR A 378 -42.36 -7.40 -13.56
CA TYR A 378 -42.17 -8.52 -12.63
C TYR A 378 -41.55 -9.74 -13.31
N VAL A 379 -42.11 -10.21 -14.43
CA VAL A 379 -41.58 -11.37 -15.17
C VAL A 379 -40.18 -11.10 -15.71
N THR A 380 -39.93 -9.90 -16.25
CA THR A 380 -38.59 -9.52 -16.74
C THR A 380 -37.56 -9.49 -15.60
N LYS A 381 -37.94 -8.99 -14.42
CA LYS A 381 -37.08 -9.01 -13.23
C LYS A 381 -36.84 -10.43 -12.72
N ARG A 382 -37.89 -11.22 -12.51
CA ARG A 382 -37.82 -12.61 -12.03
C ARG A 382 -36.92 -13.47 -12.93
N ASP A 383 -37.12 -13.40 -14.24
CA ASP A 383 -36.36 -14.21 -15.19
C ASP A 383 -34.89 -13.75 -15.26
N ALA A 384 -34.61 -12.45 -15.08
CA ALA A 384 -33.25 -11.92 -14.96
C ALA A 384 -32.55 -12.31 -13.65
N ASP A 385 -33.28 -12.29 -12.52
CA ASP A 385 -32.77 -12.71 -11.21
C ASP A 385 -32.47 -14.22 -11.20
N LEU A 386 -33.35 -15.07 -11.76
CA LEU A 386 -33.11 -16.52 -11.93
C LEU A 386 -31.89 -16.83 -12.81
N ASN A 387 -31.71 -16.09 -13.91
CA ASN A 387 -30.51 -16.21 -14.75
C ASN A 387 -29.24 -15.78 -13.98
N ARG A 388 -29.33 -14.73 -13.16
CA ARG A 388 -28.22 -14.24 -12.31
C ARG A 388 -27.86 -15.24 -11.22
N GLU A 389 -28.84 -15.88 -10.58
CA GLU A 389 -28.64 -16.96 -9.62
C GLU A 389 -28.00 -18.19 -10.26
N THR A 390 -28.47 -18.60 -11.45
CA THR A 390 -27.91 -19.72 -12.22
C THR A 390 -26.45 -19.44 -12.60
N ARG A 391 -26.15 -18.26 -13.16
CA ARG A 391 -24.79 -17.80 -13.46
C ARG A 391 -23.90 -17.83 -12.21
N LYS A 392 -24.39 -17.30 -11.08
CA LYS A 392 -23.67 -17.31 -9.80
C LYS A 392 -23.41 -18.72 -9.25
N ARG A 393 -24.36 -19.65 -9.39
CA ARG A 393 -24.20 -21.06 -9.01
C ARG A 393 -23.11 -21.72 -9.86
N ASN A 394 -23.16 -21.51 -11.18
CA ASN A 394 -22.23 -22.13 -12.13
C ASN A 394 -20.80 -21.59 -11.94
N ILE A 395 -20.64 -20.27 -11.78
CA ILE A 395 -19.37 -19.62 -11.41
C ILE A 395 -18.76 -20.26 -10.15
N LYS A 396 -19.57 -20.43 -9.08
CA LYS A 396 -19.11 -21.01 -7.82
C LYS A 396 -18.77 -22.50 -7.96
N ALA A 397 -19.59 -23.28 -8.66
CA ALA A 397 -19.35 -24.70 -8.87
C ALA A 397 -18.07 -24.95 -9.69
N LEU A 398 -17.80 -24.15 -10.72
CA LEU A 398 -16.53 -24.24 -11.46
C LEU A 398 -15.33 -23.87 -10.59
N ALA A 399 -15.44 -22.83 -9.75
CA ALA A 399 -14.37 -22.46 -8.82
C ALA A 399 -14.06 -23.58 -7.82
N GLU A 400 -15.10 -24.19 -7.20
CA GLU A 400 -14.96 -25.33 -6.30
C GLU A 400 -14.35 -26.57 -6.97
N ILE A 401 -14.71 -26.82 -8.24
CA ILE A 401 -14.10 -27.90 -9.05
C ILE A 401 -12.61 -27.61 -9.29
N LEU A 402 -12.23 -26.40 -9.73
CA LEU A 402 -10.83 -26.03 -9.94
C LEU A 402 -10.01 -26.10 -8.65
N GLU A 403 -10.54 -25.61 -7.53
CA GLU A 403 -9.93 -25.70 -6.19
C GLU A 403 -9.70 -27.16 -5.74
N SER A 404 -10.57 -28.09 -6.14
CA SER A 404 -10.43 -29.52 -5.83
C SER A 404 -9.38 -30.28 -6.65
N MET A 405 -8.73 -29.65 -7.62
CA MET A 405 -7.92 -30.33 -8.64
C MET A 405 -6.42 -30.03 -8.48
N ASP A 406 -5.74 -30.82 -7.63
CA ASP A 406 -4.28 -30.80 -7.37
C ASP A 406 -3.38 -30.71 -8.63
N GLN A 407 -3.89 -31.11 -9.79
CA GLN A 407 -3.19 -31.08 -11.08
C GLN A 407 -3.10 -29.67 -11.69
N ILE A 408 -3.96 -28.73 -11.27
CA ILE A 408 -4.00 -27.36 -11.78
C ILE A 408 -3.02 -26.50 -10.98
N THR A 409 -1.78 -26.45 -11.47
CA THR A 409 -0.74 -25.56 -10.94
C THR A 409 -0.89 -24.14 -11.50
N TYR A 410 -0.24 -23.16 -10.86
CA TYR A 410 -0.11 -21.78 -11.32
C TYR A 410 0.50 -21.58 -12.73
N LYS A 411 1.04 -22.63 -13.36
CA LYS A 411 1.55 -22.60 -14.76
C LYS A 411 0.60 -23.25 -15.76
N THR A 412 -0.58 -23.67 -15.34
CA THR A 412 -1.54 -24.39 -16.18
C THR A 412 -2.19 -23.43 -17.16
N THR A 413 -2.23 -23.78 -18.45
CA THR A 413 -2.95 -23.01 -19.47
C THR A 413 -4.43 -23.43 -19.51
N TRP A 414 -5.32 -22.53 -19.94
CA TRP A 414 -6.74 -22.86 -20.12
C TRP A 414 -6.96 -24.08 -21.01
N ALA A 415 -6.16 -24.27 -22.06
CA ALA A 415 -6.24 -25.41 -22.96
C ALA A 415 -5.80 -26.76 -22.32
N GLN A 416 -5.09 -26.72 -21.19
CA GLN A 416 -4.82 -27.90 -20.35
C GLN A 416 -5.95 -28.09 -19.34
N ALA A 417 -6.32 -27.03 -18.60
CA ALA A 417 -7.40 -27.06 -17.61
C ALA A 417 -8.74 -27.53 -18.21
N GLN A 418 -9.09 -27.08 -19.42
CA GLN A 418 -10.30 -27.51 -20.12
C GLN A 418 -10.33 -29.02 -20.39
N ARG A 419 -9.19 -29.69 -20.60
CA ARG A 419 -9.14 -31.16 -20.76
C ARG A 419 -9.39 -31.85 -19.43
N LEU A 420 -8.70 -31.42 -18.39
CA LEU A 420 -8.86 -31.93 -17.04
C LEU A 420 -10.29 -31.73 -16.51
N LEU A 421 -10.95 -30.62 -16.87
CA LEU A 421 -12.37 -30.36 -16.59
C LEU A 421 -13.30 -31.33 -17.34
N ILE A 422 -13.06 -31.59 -18.63
CA ILE A 422 -13.84 -32.57 -19.40
C ILE A 422 -13.62 -34.00 -18.86
N GLU A 423 -12.45 -34.29 -18.30
CA GLU A 423 -12.13 -35.55 -17.63
C GLU A 423 -12.71 -35.66 -16.20
N ASN A 424 -13.18 -34.56 -15.60
CA ASN A 424 -13.78 -34.53 -14.25
C ASN A 424 -15.30 -34.78 -14.30
N PRO A 425 -15.83 -35.85 -13.66
CA PRO A 425 -17.26 -36.15 -13.63
C PRO A 425 -18.15 -34.99 -13.14
N GLN A 426 -17.68 -34.19 -12.18
CA GLN A 426 -18.48 -33.08 -11.62
C GLN A 426 -18.77 -31.98 -12.66
N PHE A 427 -17.93 -31.85 -13.68
CA PHE A 427 -18.14 -30.94 -14.81
C PHE A 427 -18.77 -31.67 -16.02
N ALA A 428 -18.47 -32.96 -16.21
CA ALA A 428 -19.03 -33.78 -17.29
C ALA A 428 -20.53 -34.12 -17.13
N ASP A 429 -21.03 -34.22 -15.89
CA ASP A 429 -22.43 -34.56 -15.61
C ASP A 429 -23.36 -33.33 -15.52
N ASP A 430 -22.84 -32.13 -15.18
CA ASP A 430 -23.67 -30.92 -15.01
C ASP A 430 -23.83 -30.16 -16.34
N THR A 431 -24.90 -30.49 -17.08
CA THR A 431 -25.29 -29.83 -18.32
C THR A 431 -25.46 -28.31 -18.17
N THR A 432 -25.88 -27.83 -16.99
CA THR A 432 -26.07 -26.38 -16.78
C THR A 432 -24.72 -25.68 -16.65
N LEU A 433 -23.73 -26.32 -16.01
CA LEU A 433 -22.36 -25.83 -15.90
C LEU A 433 -21.66 -25.79 -17.27
N GLN A 434 -21.88 -26.80 -18.12
CA GLN A 434 -21.39 -26.82 -19.51
C GLN A 434 -22.03 -25.75 -20.41
N SER A 435 -23.24 -25.31 -20.08
CA SER A 435 -23.95 -24.24 -20.79
C SER A 435 -23.59 -22.82 -20.32
N MET A 436 -22.63 -22.67 -19.41
CA MET A 436 -22.14 -21.37 -18.93
C MET A 436 -21.40 -20.58 -20.04
N ASP A 437 -21.49 -19.25 -19.96
CA ASP A 437 -20.75 -18.35 -20.84
C ASP A 437 -19.23 -18.61 -20.75
N LYS A 438 -18.55 -18.62 -21.90
CA LYS A 438 -17.12 -18.99 -21.98
C LYS A 438 -16.23 -17.93 -21.33
N GLU A 439 -16.69 -16.69 -21.39
CA GLU A 439 -16.13 -15.51 -20.75
C GLU A 439 -16.12 -15.68 -19.22
N ASP A 440 -17.22 -16.17 -18.63
CA ASP A 440 -17.26 -16.48 -17.18
C ASP A 440 -16.33 -17.62 -16.80
N ALA A 441 -16.31 -18.70 -17.60
CA ALA A 441 -15.43 -19.84 -17.35
C ALA A 441 -13.94 -19.43 -17.40
N LEU A 442 -13.58 -18.51 -18.31
CA LEU A 442 -12.24 -17.92 -18.40
C LEU A 442 -11.93 -17.00 -17.21
N ILE A 443 -12.87 -16.16 -16.76
CA ILE A 443 -12.68 -15.27 -15.60
C ILE A 443 -12.47 -16.09 -14.31
N VAL A 444 -13.27 -17.13 -14.10
CA VAL A 444 -13.13 -18.04 -12.95
C VAL A 444 -11.80 -18.78 -12.97
N PHE A 445 -11.36 -19.22 -14.14
CA PHE A 445 -10.05 -19.85 -14.30
C PHE A 445 -8.89 -18.89 -14.07
N GLU A 446 -8.96 -17.67 -14.62
CA GLU A 446 -7.93 -16.65 -14.44
C GLU A 446 -7.75 -16.30 -12.96
N GLU A 447 -8.85 -16.11 -12.23
CA GLU A 447 -8.79 -15.79 -10.80
C GLU A 447 -8.26 -16.96 -9.95
N HIS A 448 -8.62 -18.20 -10.29
CA HIS A 448 -8.03 -19.40 -9.67
C HIS A 448 -6.51 -19.48 -9.91
N ILE A 449 -6.04 -19.20 -11.15
CA ILE A 449 -4.59 -19.17 -11.45
C ILE A 449 -3.88 -18.03 -10.71
N ARG A 450 -4.45 -16.82 -10.64
CA ARG A 450 -3.89 -15.70 -9.85
C ARG A 450 -3.76 -16.05 -8.36
N GLN A 451 -4.77 -16.71 -7.79
CA GLN A 451 -4.73 -17.15 -6.39
C GLN A 451 -3.65 -18.25 -6.20
N ALA A 452 -3.50 -19.19 -7.14
CA ALA A 452 -2.43 -20.19 -7.11
C ALA A 452 -1.02 -19.58 -7.29
N GLU A 453 -0.86 -18.55 -8.14
CA GLU A 453 0.39 -17.78 -8.28
C GLU A 453 0.75 -17.08 -6.96
N LYS A 454 -0.24 -16.43 -6.34
CA LYS A 454 -0.10 -15.75 -5.05
C LYS A 454 0.25 -16.71 -3.92
N GLU A 455 -0.44 -17.83 -3.78
CA GLU A 455 -0.12 -18.85 -2.77
C GLU A 455 1.29 -19.43 -2.96
N HIS A 456 1.68 -19.72 -4.21
CA HIS A 456 3.03 -20.15 -4.52
C HIS A 456 4.09 -19.07 -4.18
N ALA A 457 3.78 -17.78 -4.40
CA ALA A 457 4.64 -16.68 -3.99
C ALA A 457 4.74 -16.53 -2.46
N GLU A 458 3.63 -16.64 -1.73
CA GLU A 458 3.59 -16.61 -0.27
C GLU A 458 4.35 -17.79 0.35
N ILE A 459 4.26 -18.99 -0.24
CA ILE A 459 5.04 -20.18 0.13
C ILE A 459 6.54 -19.94 -0.13
N LYS A 460 6.91 -19.40 -1.29
CA LYS A 460 8.31 -19.06 -1.61
C LYS A 460 8.88 -18.03 -0.62
N GLU A 461 8.13 -16.96 -0.34
CA GLU A 461 8.54 -15.94 0.63
C GLU A 461 8.60 -16.53 2.06
N ALA A 462 7.70 -17.45 2.42
CA ALA A 462 7.75 -18.16 3.71
C ALA A 462 9.01 -19.02 3.83
N GLU A 463 9.41 -19.74 2.79
CA GLU A 463 10.63 -20.54 2.79
C GLU A 463 11.89 -19.66 2.82
N GLU A 464 11.95 -18.62 2.00
CA GLU A 464 13.06 -17.64 2.07
C GLU A 464 13.17 -17.00 3.46
N ARG A 465 12.04 -16.65 4.09
CA ARG A 465 12.02 -16.16 5.48
C ARG A 465 12.44 -17.23 6.49
N ARG A 466 12.20 -18.52 6.20
CA ARG A 466 12.66 -19.65 7.04
C ARG A 466 14.17 -19.81 6.97
N VAL A 467 14.74 -19.79 5.77
CA VAL A 467 16.19 -19.80 5.52
C VAL A 467 16.85 -18.58 6.19
N LYS A 468 16.36 -17.36 5.93
CA LYS A 468 16.82 -16.09 6.53
C LYS A 468 16.62 -16.01 8.07
N ARG A 469 15.88 -16.94 8.68
CA ARG A 469 15.80 -17.13 10.15
C ARG A 469 16.86 -18.14 10.63
N GLN A 470 17.02 -19.25 9.93
CA GLN A 470 18.00 -20.29 10.26
C GLN A 470 19.45 -19.79 10.15
N GLU A 471 19.77 -18.96 9.15
CA GLU A 471 21.09 -18.31 9.03
C GLU A 471 21.40 -17.39 10.21
N ARG A 472 20.43 -16.55 10.63
CA ARG A 472 20.58 -15.70 11.82
C ARG A 472 20.83 -16.54 13.07
N LYS A 473 20.07 -17.63 13.24
CA LYS A 473 20.27 -18.56 14.37
C LYS A 473 21.68 -19.17 14.38
N VAL A 474 22.23 -19.56 13.23
CA VAL A 474 23.60 -20.10 13.16
C VAL A 474 24.65 -19.04 13.50
N ARG A 475 24.49 -17.81 12.98
CA ARG A 475 25.36 -16.68 13.36
C ARG A 475 25.30 -16.38 14.87
N GLU A 476 24.12 -16.41 15.47
CA GLU A 476 23.95 -16.30 16.94
C GLU A 476 24.59 -17.48 17.68
N ASP A 477 24.46 -18.72 17.19
CA ASP A 477 25.03 -19.91 17.83
C ASP A 477 26.56 -19.94 17.73
N PHE A 478 27.15 -19.32 16.70
CA PHE A 478 28.58 -19.02 16.63
C PHE A 478 29.01 -17.85 17.54
N GLN A 479 28.22 -16.79 17.67
CA GLN A 479 28.48 -15.75 18.69
C GLN A 479 28.46 -16.33 20.11
N LYS A 480 27.52 -17.24 20.41
CA LYS A 480 27.48 -18.00 21.67
C LYS A 480 28.72 -18.89 21.86
N PHE A 481 29.31 -19.40 20.78
CA PHE A 481 30.60 -20.11 20.82
C PHE A 481 31.78 -19.17 21.11
N LEU A 482 31.85 -17.98 20.49
CA LEU A 482 32.86 -16.97 20.85
C LEU A 482 32.75 -16.54 22.33
N GLN A 483 31.53 -16.32 22.83
CA GLN A 483 31.27 -16.05 24.24
C GLN A 483 31.68 -17.23 25.16
N GLN A 484 31.58 -18.48 24.69
CA GLN A 484 32.09 -19.66 25.40
C GLN A 484 33.63 -19.68 25.44
N LEU A 485 34.33 -19.34 24.35
CA LEU A 485 35.79 -19.19 24.33
C LEU A 485 36.27 -18.06 25.25
N HIS A 486 35.54 -16.92 25.31
CA HIS A 486 35.86 -15.81 26.21
C HIS A 486 35.69 -16.20 27.68
N LYS A 487 34.58 -16.87 28.04
CA LYS A 487 34.33 -17.36 29.40
C LYS A 487 35.33 -18.43 29.89
N LYS A 488 36.04 -19.10 28.98
CA LYS A 488 37.16 -19.98 29.31
C LYS A 488 38.51 -19.26 29.45
N GLY A 489 38.61 -18.01 29.01
CA GLY A 489 39.88 -17.28 28.89
C GLY A 489 40.74 -17.68 27.68
N GLU A 490 40.21 -18.48 26.74
CA GLU A 490 40.88 -18.82 25.47
C GLU A 490 40.86 -17.61 24.50
N LEU A 491 39.76 -16.86 24.50
CA LEU A 491 39.56 -15.63 23.74
C LEU A 491 39.65 -14.39 24.66
N THR A 492 40.33 -13.33 24.18
CA THR A 492 40.54 -12.05 24.87
C THR A 492 40.54 -10.90 23.85
N SER A 493 40.48 -9.65 24.32
CA SER A 493 40.61 -8.43 23.48
C SER A 493 41.94 -8.29 22.72
N MET A 494 42.95 -9.12 23.07
CA MET A 494 44.27 -9.18 22.43
C MET A 494 44.46 -10.42 21.54
N SER A 495 43.51 -11.37 21.53
CA SER A 495 43.65 -12.64 20.80
C SER A 495 43.55 -12.43 19.29
N LEU A 496 44.41 -13.12 18.53
CA LEU A 496 44.42 -13.07 17.07
C LEU A 496 43.58 -14.20 16.47
N TRP A 497 42.94 -13.95 15.32
CA TRP A 497 42.21 -14.98 14.57
C TRP A 497 43.10 -16.20 14.28
N SER A 498 44.34 -15.98 13.85
CA SER A 498 45.31 -17.05 13.55
C SER A 498 45.67 -17.93 14.74
N SER A 499 45.69 -17.38 15.97
CA SER A 499 45.95 -18.17 17.18
C SER A 499 44.75 -19.01 17.63
N LEU A 500 43.52 -18.60 17.30
CA LEU A 500 42.30 -19.30 17.71
C LEU A 500 41.67 -20.14 16.59
N TYR A 501 42.05 -19.92 15.33
CA TYR A 501 41.58 -20.67 14.18
C TYR A 501 41.63 -22.20 14.38
N PRO A 502 42.69 -22.83 14.95
CA PRO A 502 42.71 -24.28 15.18
C PRO A 502 41.63 -24.79 16.15
N VAL A 503 41.17 -23.94 17.08
CA VAL A 503 40.06 -24.26 17.99
C VAL A 503 38.72 -23.99 17.29
N ILE A 504 38.62 -22.83 16.62
CA ILE A 504 37.40 -22.38 15.94
C ILE A 504 37.02 -23.32 14.80
N SER A 505 37.97 -23.74 13.96
CA SER A 505 37.73 -24.68 12.84
C SER A 505 37.55 -26.13 13.27
N SER A 506 37.38 -26.39 14.57
CA SER A 506 37.07 -27.73 15.12
C SER A 506 35.66 -27.84 15.71
N ASP A 507 34.93 -26.73 15.88
CA ASP A 507 33.52 -26.74 16.32
C ASP A 507 32.58 -26.76 15.10
N PRO A 508 31.60 -27.69 15.01
CA PRO A 508 30.66 -27.78 13.89
C PRO A 508 29.85 -26.50 13.57
N ARG A 509 29.77 -25.54 14.51
CA ARG A 509 29.15 -24.23 14.29
C ARG A 509 29.96 -23.32 13.36
N PHE A 510 31.26 -23.59 13.19
CA PHE A 510 32.08 -22.93 12.16
C PHE A 510 31.67 -23.41 10.77
N ASP A 511 31.64 -24.74 10.54
CA ASP A 511 31.27 -25.33 9.25
C ASP A 511 29.85 -24.94 8.81
N ALA A 512 28.88 -24.96 9.75
CA ALA A 512 27.50 -24.57 9.50
C ALA A 512 27.31 -23.11 9.03
N MET A 513 28.32 -22.26 9.25
CA MET A 513 28.34 -20.84 8.88
C MET A 513 29.15 -20.58 7.60
N LEU A 514 30.00 -21.52 7.14
CA LEU A 514 30.68 -21.42 5.86
C LEU A 514 29.72 -21.52 4.65
N THR A 515 28.49 -21.98 4.88
CA THR A 515 27.45 -22.15 3.85
C THR A 515 26.40 -21.04 3.89
N GLN A 516 26.77 -19.82 4.31
CA GLN A 516 25.81 -18.73 4.58
C GLN A 516 26.32 -17.38 4.08
N ASP A 517 25.42 -16.60 3.47
CA ASP A 517 25.74 -15.28 2.93
C ASP A 517 25.66 -14.16 3.97
N GLY A 518 26.57 -13.20 3.87
CA GLY A 518 26.71 -12.05 4.80
C GLY A 518 27.94 -12.14 5.69
N SER A 519 27.84 -11.70 6.94
CA SER A 519 28.98 -11.61 7.88
C SER A 519 29.70 -12.95 8.06
N THR A 520 30.98 -13.01 7.69
CA THR A 520 31.77 -14.25 7.74
C THR A 520 32.15 -14.64 9.19
N PRO A 521 32.58 -15.90 9.44
CA PRO A 521 33.19 -16.31 10.71
C PRO A 521 34.24 -15.34 11.25
N LEU A 522 35.06 -14.78 10.36
CA LEU A 522 36.12 -13.83 10.69
C LEU A 522 35.55 -12.46 11.08
N ASP A 523 34.44 -12.03 10.47
CA ASP A 523 33.83 -10.73 10.78
C ASP A 523 33.07 -10.75 12.10
N LEU A 524 32.33 -11.82 12.39
CA LEU A 524 31.73 -12.03 13.71
C LEU A 524 32.81 -12.07 14.81
N PHE A 525 33.97 -12.67 14.54
CA PHE A 525 35.12 -12.62 15.43
C PHE A 525 35.70 -11.21 15.59
N LYS A 526 35.89 -10.45 14.49
CA LYS A 526 36.38 -9.05 14.55
C LYS A 526 35.44 -8.18 15.40
N PHE A 527 34.13 -8.25 15.15
CA PHE A 527 33.13 -7.46 15.89
C PHE A 527 33.18 -7.78 17.39
N TYR A 528 33.21 -9.07 17.75
CA TYR A 528 33.28 -9.50 19.14
C TYR A 528 34.61 -9.13 19.82
N VAL A 529 35.74 -9.19 19.10
CA VAL A 529 37.03 -8.72 19.63
C VAL A 529 37.07 -7.20 19.78
N GLU A 530 36.40 -6.44 18.92
CA GLU A 530 36.29 -4.97 19.07
C GLU A 530 35.39 -4.59 20.25
N GLU A 531 34.27 -5.29 20.45
CA GLU A 531 33.41 -5.19 21.64
C GLU A 531 34.22 -5.43 22.94
N LEU A 532 35.04 -6.49 22.98
CA LEU A 532 35.93 -6.76 24.11
C LEU A 532 37.01 -5.67 24.32
N LYS A 533 37.53 -5.05 23.25
CA LYS A 533 38.46 -3.90 23.38
C LYS A 533 37.75 -2.66 23.91
N GLU A 534 36.53 -2.39 23.47
CA GLU A 534 35.77 -1.24 23.95
C GLU A 534 35.42 -1.42 25.43
N GLN A 535 34.95 -2.60 25.83
CA GLN A 535 34.70 -2.93 27.23
C GLN A 535 35.98 -2.79 28.07
N TYR A 536 37.13 -3.31 27.61
CA TYR A 536 38.43 -3.06 28.29
C TYR A 536 38.77 -1.57 28.38
N GLY A 537 38.44 -0.78 27.34
CA GLY A 537 38.59 0.68 27.35
C GLY A 537 37.68 1.39 28.34
N GLN A 538 36.46 0.87 28.57
CA GLN A 538 35.52 1.34 29.59
C GLN A 538 35.98 0.93 31.00
N ASP A 539 36.26 -0.36 31.23
CA ASP A 539 36.78 -0.92 32.48
C ASP A 539 38.05 -0.19 32.94
N ARG A 540 39.00 0.06 32.03
CA ARG A 540 40.26 0.77 32.33
C ARG A 540 40.07 2.24 32.70
N ARG A 541 38.94 2.87 32.33
CA ARG A 541 38.55 4.20 32.85
C ARG A 541 38.02 4.04 34.27
N VAL A 542 37.02 3.19 34.48
CA VAL A 542 36.40 2.91 35.79
C VAL A 542 37.44 2.54 36.85
N ILE A 543 38.37 1.63 36.55
CA ILE A 543 39.49 1.25 37.43
C ILE A 543 40.34 2.46 37.82
N LYS A 544 40.71 3.32 36.86
CA LYS A 544 41.54 4.50 37.13
C LYS A 544 40.81 5.52 37.98
N ASP A 545 39.53 5.73 37.72
CA ASP A 545 38.69 6.69 38.42
C ASP A 545 38.51 6.24 39.89
N ILE A 546 38.24 4.94 40.14
CA ILE A 546 38.21 4.35 41.49
C ILE A 546 39.55 4.55 42.23
N LEU A 547 40.68 4.28 41.58
CA LEU A 547 42.01 4.47 42.19
C LEU A 547 42.29 5.95 42.50
N SER A 548 41.82 6.86 41.65
CA SER A 548 41.93 8.31 41.86
C SER A 548 41.08 8.79 43.03
N ASP A 549 39.82 8.37 43.10
CA ASP A 549 38.88 8.71 44.18
C ASP A 549 39.36 8.18 45.54
N GLN A 550 39.86 6.94 45.57
CA GLN A 550 40.48 6.32 46.76
C GLN A 550 41.90 6.85 47.05
N LYS A 551 42.47 7.67 46.17
CA LYS A 551 43.85 8.20 46.24
C LYS A 551 44.91 7.10 46.37
N LYS A 552 44.66 5.95 45.75
CA LYS A 552 45.57 4.79 45.71
C LYS A 552 46.48 4.87 44.49
N VAL A 553 47.78 4.66 44.72
CA VAL A 553 48.79 4.60 43.66
C VAL A 553 49.41 3.21 43.69
N VAL A 554 49.40 2.53 42.55
CA VAL A 554 50.10 1.24 42.38
C VAL A 554 51.61 1.50 42.42
N GLN A 555 52.29 0.80 43.32
CA GLN A 555 53.75 0.77 43.46
C GLN A 555 54.26 -0.62 43.06
N VAL A 556 55.58 -0.79 42.95
CA VAL A 556 56.21 -2.04 42.46
C VAL A 556 56.03 -3.22 43.43
N ASP A 557 55.79 -2.92 44.72
CA ASP A 557 55.49 -3.88 45.79
C ASP A 557 53.98 -4.20 45.93
N THR A 558 53.10 -3.44 45.28
CA THR A 558 51.64 -3.58 45.39
C THR A 558 51.18 -4.89 44.77
N THR A 559 50.52 -5.75 45.55
CA THR A 559 50.06 -7.06 45.05
C THR A 559 48.76 -7.00 44.24
N PHE A 560 48.55 -7.96 43.33
CA PHE A 560 47.30 -8.05 42.56
C PHE A 560 46.06 -8.27 43.44
N GLU A 561 46.19 -9.00 44.56
CA GLU A 561 45.08 -9.15 45.51
C GLU A 561 44.71 -7.85 46.20
N GLU A 562 45.70 -7.04 46.56
CA GLU A 562 45.46 -5.74 47.19
C GLU A 562 44.84 -4.75 46.19
N PHE A 563 45.38 -4.69 44.97
CA PHE A 563 44.80 -3.96 43.85
C PHE A 563 43.35 -4.39 43.56
N SER A 564 43.09 -5.70 43.54
CA SER A 564 41.74 -6.25 43.33
C SER A 564 40.79 -5.80 44.42
N LYS A 565 41.21 -5.81 45.70
CA LYS A 565 40.43 -5.30 46.84
C LYS A 565 40.17 -3.80 46.73
N TRP A 566 41.11 -2.99 46.23
CA TRP A 566 40.86 -1.57 45.96
C TRP A 566 39.77 -1.39 44.91
N VAL A 567 39.86 -2.07 43.77
CA VAL A 567 38.84 -1.98 42.69
C VAL A 567 37.47 -2.47 43.17
N THR A 568 37.36 -3.67 43.76
CA THR A 568 36.07 -4.25 44.17
C THR A 568 35.45 -3.63 45.42
N SER A 569 36.19 -2.81 46.17
CA SER A 569 35.62 -2.03 47.29
C SER A 569 34.73 -0.86 46.86
N ALA A 570 34.70 -0.52 45.56
CA ALA A 570 33.74 0.40 44.98
C ALA A 570 32.68 -0.36 44.16
N GLU A 571 31.41 0.02 44.29
CA GLU A 571 30.28 -0.60 43.57
C GLU A 571 30.49 -0.67 42.05
N LYS A 572 31.01 0.41 41.46
CA LYS A 572 31.37 0.48 40.02
C LYS A 572 32.43 -0.55 39.61
N GLY A 573 33.29 -0.98 40.53
CA GLY A 573 34.34 -1.96 40.31
C GLY A 573 33.88 -3.42 40.41
N LEU A 574 32.63 -3.68 40.81
CA LEU A 574 32.03 -5.02 40.82
C LEU A 574 31.56 -5.48 39.42
N VAL A 575 31.39 -4.53 38.49
CA VAL A 575 30.94 -4.78 37.10
C VAL A 575 32.12 -5.00 36.14
N VAL A 576 33.32 -4.57 36.56
CA VAL A 576 34.57 -4.67 35.80
C VAL A 576 35.00 -6.13 35.63
N ASP A 577 35.41 -6.53 34.43
CA ASP A 577 35.88 -7.90 34.20
C ASP A 577 37.21 -8.20 34.93
N TYR A 578 37.33 -9.41 35.47
CA TYR A 578 38.49 -9.83 36.27
C TYR A 578 39.77 -9.99 35.43
N GLY A 579 39.65 -10.38 34.15
CA GLY A 579 40.75 -10.38 33.19
C GLY A 579 41.20 -8.96 32.83
N ASN A 580 40.25 -8.07 32.54
CA ASN A 580 40.50 -6.65 32.28
C ASN A 580 41.15 -5.95 33.49
N MET A 581 40.72 -6.26 34.71
CA MET A 581 41.34 -5.80 35.95
C MET A 581 42.80 -6.27 36.08
N LYS A 582 43.10 -7.53 35.72
CA LYS A 582 44.46 -8.09 35.74
C LYS A 582 45.37 -7.48 34.68
N LEU A 583 44.85 -7.22 33.49
CA LEU A 583 45.55 -6.51 32.41
C LEU A 583 45.87 -5.06 32.82
N CYS A 584 44.92 -4.37 33.47
CA CYS A 584 45.13 -3.03 34.01
C CYS A 584 46.19 -2.99 35.12
N TYR A 585 46.16 -3.94 36.06
CA TYR A 585 47.18 -4.09 37.09
C TYR A 585 48.58 -4.24 36.50
N ASN A 586 48.79 -5.17 35.57
CA ASN A 586 50.07 -5.39 34.92
C ASN A 586 50.60 -4.10 34.24
N SER A 587 49.73 -3.38 33.51
CA SER A 587 50.06 -2.12 32.86
C SER A 587 50.37 -0.97 33.84
N LEU A 588 49.84 -1.02 35.07
CA LEU A 588 50.12 -0.04 36.11
C LEU A 588 51.41 -0.35 36.88
N VAL A 589 51.71 -1.63 37.15
CA VAL A 589 52.99 -2.06 37.75
C VAL A 589 54.16 -1.77 36.81
N GLU A 590 54.06 -2.12 35.52
CA GLU A 590 55.08 -1.79 34.51
C GLU A 590 55.33 -0.28 34.43
N LYS A 591 54.28 0.53 34.57
CA LYS A 591 54.39 2.00 34.63
C LYS A 591 55.05 2.49 35.92
N ALA A 592 54.78 1.85 37.06
CA ALA A 592 55.43 2.17 38.33
C ALA A 592 56.93 1.87 38.26
N GLU A 593 57.32 0.67 37.81
CA GLU A 593 58.72 0.30 37.56
C GLU A 593 59.42 1.27 36.61
N SER A 594 58.76 1.64 35.51
CA SER A 594 59.33 2.54 34.51
C SER A 594 59.61 3.93 35.10
N LYS A 595 58.71 4.42 35.96
CA LYS A 595 58.88 5.70 36.67
C LYS A 595 59.98 5.65 37.73
N GLU A 596 60.09 4.56 38.49
CA GLU A 596 61.19 4.35 39.45
C GLU A 596 62.55 4.30 38.73
N ARG A 597 62.62 3.50 37.65
CA ARG A 597 63.79 3.36 36.78
C ARG A 597 64.15 4.66 36.05
N GLU A 598 63.21 5.58 35.88
CA GLU A 598 63.46 6.95 35.40
C GLU A 598 63.98 7.87 36.52
N ALA A 599 63.37 7.83 37.70
CA ALA A 599 63.82 8.58 38.88
C ALA A 599 65.26 8.19 39.31
N GLU A 600 65.62 6.91 39.25
CA GLU A 600 67.00 6.43 39.47
C GLU A 600 67.98 7.06 38.47
N ARG A 601 67.60 7.16 37.20
CA ARG A 601 68.41 7.80 36.14
C ARG A 601 68.53 9.30 36.35
N GLU A 602 67.47 9.96 36.82
CA GLU A 602 67.46 11.38 37.19
C GLU A 602 68.38 11.64 38.39
N GLU A 603 68.32 10.82 39.44
CA GLU A 603 69.25 10.85 40.56
C GLU A 603 70.70 10.62 40.12
N ALA A 604 70.95 9.62 39.26
CA ALA A 604 72.28 9.35 38.72
C ALA A 604 72.82 10.52 37.89
N ARG A 605 71.95 11.21 37.11
CA ARG A 605 72.29 12.46 36.41
C ARG A 605 72.61 13.58 37.41
N LYS A 606 71.82 13.75 38.47
CA LYS A 606 72.05 14.76 39.54
C LYS A 606 73.39 14.54 40.25
N LYS A 607 73.67 13.31 40.68
CA LYS A 607 74.92 12.90 41.34
C LYS A 607 76.13 13.17 40.43
N ARG A 608 76.07 12.81 39.14
CA ARG A 608 77.11 13.14 38.13
C ARG A 608 77.30 14.63 37.87
N ARG A 609 76.24 15.45 37.94
CA ARG A 609 76.36 16.92 37.84
C ARG A 609 77.11 17.47 39.06
N GLN A 610 76.72 17.07 40.27
CA GLN A 610 77.41 17.46 41.52
C GLN A 610 78.89 17.06 41.48
N GLU A 611 79.20 15.84 41.03
CA GLU A 611 80.58 15.37 40.83
C GLU A 611 81.35 16.23 39.80
N SER A 612 80.74 16.57 38.66
CA SER A 612 81.38 17.38 37.61
C SER A 612 81.70 18.80 38.08
N GLU A 613 80.77 19.47 38.75
CA GLU A 613 81.00 20.80 39.33
C GLU A 613 82.09 20.78 40.41
N PHE A 614 82.09 19.75 41.26
CA PHE A 614 83.12 19.55 42.28
C PHE A 614 84.50 19.29 41.66
N ARG A 615 84.60 18.44 40.63
CA ARG A 615 85.83 18.21 39.86
C ARG A 615 86.30 19.47 39.11
N HIS A 616 85.39 20.34 38.66
CA HIS A 616 85.74 21.63 38.06
C HIS A 616 86.35 22.58 39.11
N LEU A 617 85.73 22.67 40.28
CA LEU A 617 86.21 23.46 41.41
C LEU A 617 87.62 23.03 41.87
N LEU A 618 87.87 21.72 41.99
CA LEU A 618 89.20 21.17 42.31
C LEU A 618 90.26 21.53 41.26
N ARG A 619 89.89 21.58 39.97
CA ARG A 619 90.78 22.00 38.88
C ARG A 619 91.09 23.49 38.89
N ALA A 620 90.19 24.31 39.43
CA ALA A 620 90.34 25.76 39.52
C ALA A 620 91.20 26.24 40.72
N GLN A 621 91.68 25.33 41.58
CA GLN A 621 92.50 25.70 42.74
C GLN A 621 93.95 26.06 42.34
N GLN A 622 94.51 27.07 43.02
CA GLN A 622 95.90 27.49 42.89
C GLN A 622 96.63 27.34 44.26
N PRO A 623 97.83 26.72 44.32
CA PRO A 623 98.39 25.84 43.29
C PRO A 623 97.47 24.65 42.99
N MET A 624 97.66 24.04 41.82
CA MET A 624 96.85 22.91 41.36
C MET A 624 96.98 21.71 42.30
N VAL A 625 95.87 21.01 42.54
CA VAL A 625 95.83 19.75 43.30
C VAL A 625 96.61 18.68 42.53
N ASP A 626 97.62 18.10 43.17
CA ASP A 626 98.44 17.02 42.64
C ASP A 626 98.14 15.66 43.31
N ALA A 627 98.87 14.61 42.93
CA ALA A 627 98.68 13.26 43.46
C ALA A 627 99.04 13.13 44.96
N ASN A 628 99.91 13.99 45.49
CA ASN A 628 100.40 13.95 46.87
C ASN A 628 99.64 14.92 47.79
N THR A 629 98.75 15.75 47.24
CA THR A 629 97.98 16.75 47.97
C THR A 629 97.00 16.07 48.94
N GLU A 630 97.02 16.51 50.21
CA GLU A 630 96.07 16.09 51.24
C GLU A 630 94.73 16.84 51.15
N TRP A 631 93.65 16.15 51.50
CA TRP A 631 92.30 16.70 51.59
C TRP A 631 92.21 17.92 52.53
N THR A 632 92.91 17.86 53.66
CA THR A 632 93.01 18.91 54.69
C THR A 632 93.41 20.27 54.12
N ALA A 633 94.45 20.31 53.27
CA ALA A 633 95.00 21.52 52.68
C ALA A 633 94.12 22.14 51.59
N VAL A 634 93.25 21.34 50.96
CA VAL A 634 92.31 21.79 49.92
C VAL A 634 90.99 22.23 50.54
N ARG A 635 90.44 21.44 51.48
CA ARG A 635 89.16 21.69 52.19
C ARG A 635 89.01 23.14 52.64
N GLY A 636 89.98 23.65 53.39
CA GLY A 636 89.94 25.00 53.97
C GLY A 636 89.89 26.15 52.95
N LYS A 637 90.19 25.90 51.68
CA LYS A 637 90.03 26.86 50.57
C LYS A 637 88.67 26.75 49.89
N ILE A 638 88.11 25.55 49.82
CA ILE A 638 86.91 25.23 49.02
C ILE A 638 85.60 25.21 49.84
N GLU A 639 85.69 25.22 51.16
CA GLU A 639 84.55 25.06 52.09
C GLU A 639 83.44 26.11 51.94
N LYS A 640 83.75 27.30 51.42
CA LYS A 640 82.80 28.41 51.22
C LYS A 640 82.11 28.40 49.85
N GLU A 641 82.50 27.49 48.96
CA GLU A 641 82.03 27.47 47.57
C GLU A 641 80.73 26.70 47.37
N LYS A 642 79.92 27.16 46.42
CA LYS A 642 78.56 26.61 46.20
C LYS A 642 78.59 25.11 45.85
N ALA A 643 79.54 24.65 45.04
CA ALA A 643 79.65 23.23 44.67
C ALA A 643 80.18 22.32 45.80
N PHE A 644 80.81 22.88 46.84
CA PHE A 644 81.16 22.14 48.06
C PHE A 644 79.94 22.02 48.98
N LEU A 645 79.21 23.12 49.17
CA LEU A 645 78.02 23.20 50.04
C LEU A 645 76.83 22.37 49.51
N VAL A 646 76.71 22.19 48.19
CA VAL A 646 75.63 21.40 47.52
C VAL A 646 75.80 19.87 47.67
N ILE A 647 76.86 19.40 48.33
CA ILE A 647 77.09 17.98 48.65
C ILE A 647 77.20 17.87 50.17
N ASP A 648 76.15 17.43 50.86
CA ASP A 648 76.10 17.50 52.34
C ASP A 648 77.02 16.48 53.03
N SER A 649 77.19 15.29 52.45
CA SER A 649 78.04 14.22 53.02
C SER A 649 79.53 14.46 52.74
N GLU A 650 80.33 14.53 53.81
CA GLU A 650 81.79 14.63 53.69
C GLU A 650 82.42 13.38 53.06
N GLU A 651 81.85 12.19 53.25
CA GLU A 651 82.30 10.95 52.60
C GLU A 651 82.20 11.03 51.07
N ILE A 652 81.14 11.68 50.56
CA ILE A 652 80.96 11.91 49.13
C ILE A 652 81.95 12.97 48.60
N ARG A 653 82.21 14.04 49.37
CA ARG A 653 83.24 15.05 49.04
C ARG A 653 84.64 14.41 48.96
N LEU A 654 85.01 13.60 49.97
CA LEU A 654 86.25 12.82 50.02
C LEU A 654 86.36 11.85 48.83
N LYS A 655 85.29 11.11 48.53
CA LYS A 655 85.25 10.19 47.39
C LYS A 655 85.49 10.92 46.06
N TYR A 656 84.80 12.04 45.81
CA TYR A 656 85.01 12.82 44.58
C TYR A 656 86.42 13.44 44.50
N PHE A 657 87.07 13.73 45.62
CA PHE A 657 88.46 14.18 45.67
C PHE A 657 89.46 13.06 45.33
N GLU A 658 89.32 11.88 45.91
CA GLU A 658 90.19 10.74 45.59
C GLU A 658 89.91 10.15 44.20
N ASP A 659 88.66 10.18 43.71
CA ASP A 659 88.31 9.84 42.33
C ASP A 659 88.84 10.90 41.32
N TYR A 660 89.04 12.15 41.75
CA TYR A 660 89.75 13.18 40.97
C TYR A 660 91.27 12.94 40.94
N LYS A 661 91.90 12.62 42.09
CA LYS A 661 93.34 12.26 42.16
C LYS A 661 93.65 11.01 41.34
N ARG A 662 92.80 9.97 41.41
CA ARG A 662 92.92 8.77 40.56
C ARG A 662 92.81 9.14 39.08
N SER A 663 91.81 9.95 38.71
CA SER A 663 91.62 10.43 37.34
C SER A 663 92.81 11.26 36.81
N LEU A 664 93.57 11.97 37.67
CA LEU A 664 94.82 12.63 37.26
C LEU A 664 95.93 11.60 36.99
N SER A 665 96.11 10.60 37.87
CA SER A 665 97.12 9.55 37.67
C SER A 665 96.86 8.70 36.41
N GLU A 666 95.60 8.35 36.14
CA GLU A 666 95.18 7.62 34.94
C GLU A 666 95.38 8.44 33.66
N ALA A 667 95.06 9.74 33.69
CA ALA A 667 95.21 10.63 32.52
C ALA A 667 96.67 10.79 32.07
N CYS A 668 97.64 10.70 32.98
CA CYS A 668 99.07 10.75 32.66
C CYS A 668 99.60 9.44 32.01
N SER A 669 98.84 8.36 31.98
CA SER A 669 99.30 7.04 31.52
C SER A 669 99.21 6.81 30.00
N HIS A 670 98.58 7.71 29.23
CA HIS A 670 98.30 7.50 27.80
C HIS A 670 99.02 8.45 26.84
N HIS A 671 100.32 8.20 26.62
CA HIS A 671 101.00 8.70 25.42
C HIS A 671 101.89 7.65 24.74
N HIS A 672 101.82 7.62 23.41
CA HIS A 672 102.53 6.75 22.46
C HIS A 672 102.25 5.22 22.50
N SER A 673 101.67 4.71 21.40
CA SER A 673 102.51 4.05 20.39
C SER A 673 101.81 3.79 19.04
N VAL A 674 102.57 4.03 17.97
CA VAL A 674 102.52 3.47 16.60
C VAL A 674 101.18 3.40 15.85
N SER A 675 101.15 4.10 14.71
CA SER A 675 100.17 3.87 13.63
C SER A 675 100.64 2.76 12.67
N LYS A 676 99.72 1.88 12.23
CA LYS A 676 99.86 1.09 10.99
C LYS A 676 98.49 0.88 10.31
N LYS A 677 98.52 0.55 9.02
CA LYS A 677 97.58 1.13 8.04
C LYS A 677 96.78 0.07 7.26
N LYS A 678 95.46 0.03 7.49
CA LYS A 678 94.36 -0.55 6.66
C LYS A 678 94.54 -1.98 6.08
N LYS A 679 93.47 -2.79 6.18
CA LYS A 679 92.53 -3.06 5.05
C LYS A 679 91.49 -4.14 5.39
N LYS A 680 90.25 -3.76 5.73
CA LYS A 680 89.06 -4.53 5.32
C LYS A 680 87.78 -3.68 5.26
N ASP A 681 87.24 -3.60 4.04
CA ASP A 681 85.85 -3.44 3.58
C ASP A 681 84.89 -2.38 4.15
N LYS A 682 83.85 -2.12 3.35
CA LYS A 682 83.08 -0.87 3.32
C LYS A 682 81.63 -1.15 2.92
N LYS A 683 80.69 -1.10 3.87
CA LYS A 683 79.26 -0.90 3.58
C LYS A 683 78.71 0.19 4.50
N LYS A 684 78.17 1.25 3.91
CA LYS A 684 77.70 2.45 4.63
C LYS A 684 76.33 2.16 5.28
N ARG A 685 76.18 2.42 6.59
CA ARG A 685 74.91 2.95 7.12
C ARG A 685 75.05 4.47 7.20
N GLY A 686 74.15 5.21 6.57
CA GLY A 686 74.16 6.68 6.60
C GLY A 686 73.56 7.20 7.91
N LYS A 687 74.20 8.21 8.51
CA LYS A 687 73.58 9.01 9.59
C LYS A 687 72.54 9.96 9.01
N ARG A 688 71.48 10.23 9.77
CA ARG A 688 71.05 11.58 10.25
C ARG A 688 69.57 11.53 10.69
N SER A 689 69.13 12.27 11.71
CA SER A 689 69.82 12.80 12.91
C SER A 689 68.76 13.43 13.80
N ASP A 690 68.81 13.20 15.09
CA ASP A 690 67.93 13.82 16.08
C ASP A 690 68.13 15.35 16.11
N LYS A 691 67.04 16.10 16.38
CA LYS A 691 66.95 16.94 17.59
C LYS A 691 65.61 17.68 17.77
N GLU A 692 65.17 17.77 19.03
CA GLU A 692 64.29 18.82 19.56
C GLU A 692 65.08 20.16 19.63
N SER A 693 64.54 21.37 19.82
CA SER A 693 63.20 21.88 20.19
C SER A 693 63.12 23.36 19.68
N ASP A 694 62.33 24.37 20.13
CA ASP A 694 61.37 24.57 21.23
C ASP A 694 60.45 25.80 20.97
N SER A 695 59.65 26.19 21.97
CA SER A 695 59.20 27.55 22.34
C SER A 695 58.32 28.42 21.42
N GLU A 696 57.08 28.60 21.87
CA GLU A 696 56.34 29.86 22.08
C GLU A 696 55.85 30.78 20.92
N SER A 697 54.52 30.78 20.78
CA SER A 697 53.61 31.96 20.79
C SER A 697 53.41 32.84 19.53
N GLU A 698 52.15 33.29 19.39
CA GLU A 698 51.59 34.29 18.45
C GLU A 698 51.74 34.02 16.93
N THR A 699 50.79 34.31 16.03
CA THR A 699 49.54 35.10 16.09
C THR A 699 48.36 34.38 15.40
N ARG A 700 47.17 34.98 15.48
CA ARG A 700 45.89 34.56 14.86
C ARG A 700 45.89 34.63 13.32
N GLU A 701 45.01 33.80 12.73
CA GLU A 701 44.10 34.15 11.62
C GLU A 701 44.62 34.29 10.15
N LYS A 702 44.36 33.26 9.32
CA LYS A 702 43.45 33.39 8.15
C LYS A 702 43.00 32.07 7.47
N LYS A 703 41.80 32.18 6.88
CA LYS A 703 40.88 31.13 6.37
C LYS A 703 41.36 30.34 5.13
N ARG A 704 41.00 29.04 5.12
CA ARG A 704 40.33 28.26 4.03
C ARG A 704 40.49 28.73 2.56
N ARG A 705 41.05 27.88 1.67
CA ARG A 705 40.35 27.39 0.43
C ARG A 705 41.20 26.43 -0.45
N LYS A 706 40.50 25.43 -1.06
CA LYS A 706 40.95 24.49 -2.11
C LYS A 706 42.06 23.49 -1.67
N LYS A 707 42.15 22.27 -2.21
CA LYS A 707 41.45 21.63 -3.35
C LYS A 707 41.18 20.13 -3.09
N ARG A 708 40.08 19.60 -3.68
CA ARG A 708 39.87 18.18 -4.08
C ARG A 708 41.02 17.68 -5.00
N MET A 709 41.26 16.40 -5.32
CA MET A 709 40.54 15.11 -5.17
C MET A 709 41.53 13.96 -5.45
N LYS A 710 41.30 12.75 -4.91
CA LYS A 710 41.49 11.44 -5.58
C LYS A 710 40.86 10.33 -4.71
N GLU A 711 39.64 9.87 -5.02
CA GLU A 711 39.32 8.66 -5.84
C GLU A 711 39.90 7.35 -5.30
N GLU A 712 39.01 6.48 -4.82
CA GLU A 712 38.99 5.05 -5.15
C GLU A 712 37.51 4.61 -5.23
N LYS A 713 37.19 3.48 -5.88
CA LYS A 713 35.87 3.18 -6.45
C LYS A 713 35.55 1.67 -6.38
N ASP A 714 34.26 1.33 -6.42
CA ASP A 714 33.69 -0.03 -6.53
C ASP A 714 33.78 -0.85 -5.22
N SER A 715 32.79 -1.66 -4.83
CA SER A 715 31.44 -1.96 -5.39
C SER A 715 30.52 -2.47 -4.28
N ASP A 716 29.21 -2.22 -4.36
CA ASP A 716 28.17 -2.95 -3.60
C ASP A 716 26.77 -2.65 -4.19
N ASP A 717 26.20 -3.59 -4.94
CA ASP A 717 24.86 -3.50 -5.54
C ASP A 717 23.77 -4.11 -4.62
N GLU A 718 22.51 -4.17 -5.08
CA GLU A 718 21.34 -4.80 -4.42
C GLU A 718 20.89 -4.26 -3.03
N LYS A 719 20.79 -2.93 -2.83
CA LYS A 719 20.09 -2.36 -1.63
C LYS A 719 19.11 -1.20 -1.86
N GLY A 720 18.79 -0.81 -3.11
CA GLY A 720 17.90 0.32 -3.41
C GLY A 720 16.46 0.16 -2.91
N LEU A 721 15.74 -0.83 -3.44
CA LEU A 721 14.27 -0.89 -3.39
C LEU A 721 13.59 -1.07 -2.01
N LEU A 722 14.33 -1.37 -0.94
CA LEU A 722 13.73 -1.66 0.39
C LEU A 722 13.71 -0.46 1.36
N PHE A 723 14.40 0.64 1.07
CA PHE A 723 14.56 1.74 2.04
C PHE A 723 13.28 2.55 2.24
N PHE A 724 12.56 2.90 1.17
CA PHE A 724 11.43 3.83 1.22
C PHE A 724 10.14 3.28 1.87
N ASN A 725 10.00 1.97 2.02
CA ASN A 725 8.76 1.35 2.54
C ASN A 725 8.75 1.15 4.07
N ARG A 726 9.84 1.46 4.81
CA ARG A 726 9.96 1.09 6.23
C ARG A 726 10.61 2.12 7.17
N CYS A 727 10.72 3.38 6.75
CA CYS A 727 11.16 4.45 7.65
C CYS A 727 10.00 5.01 8.48
N ASP A 728 9.85 4.52 9.71
CA ASP A 728 9.24 5.30 10.78
C ASP A 728 10.23 6.41 11.22
N CYS A 729 9.74 7.66 11.24
CA CYS A 729 10.32 8.84 11.91
C CYS A 729 11.86 8.95 12.02
N PHE A 730 12.53 9.24 10.91
CA PHE A 730 13.77 10.03 10.89
C PHE A 730 13.63 11.20 9.90
N GLU A 731 14.07 12.40 10.28
CA GLU A 731 14.09 13.55 9.37
C GLU A 731 15.18 13.37 8.31
N MET A 732 14.79 12.92 7.12
CA MET A 732 15.63 13.01 5.93
C MET A 732 15.75 14.49 5.53
N SER A 733 16.98 14.99 5.37
CA SER A 733 17.18 16.34 4.83
C SER A 733 16.78 16.41 3.36
N SER A 734 16.31 17.57 2.91
CA SER A 734 16.03 17.84 1.50
C SER A 734 17.26 17.67 0.62
N GLU A 735 18.46 17.96 1.16
CA GLU A 735 19.75 17.65 0.54
C GLU A 735 19.92 16.14 0.27
N LEU A 736 19.66 15.28 1.26
CA LEU A 736 19.80 13.82 1.11
C LEU A 736 18.77 13.25 0.13
N PHE A 737 17.54 13.76 0.14
CA PHE A 737 16.53 13.38 -0.84
C PHE A 737 16.97 13.77 -2.26
N SER A 738 17.39 15.03 -2.47
CA SER A 738 17.85 15.52 -3.79
C SER A 738 19.08 14.76 -4.30
N LEU A 739 20.02 14.41 -3.42
CA LEU A 739 21.21 13.61 -3.74
C LEU A 739 20.90 12.14 -4.10
N THR A 740 19.78 11.58 -3.65
CA THR A 740 19.42 10.17 -3.88
C THR A 740 18.32 9.99 -4.94
N TYR A 741 17.52 11.02 -5.19
CA TYR A 741 16.41 10.99 -6.15
C TYR A 741 16.85 10.69 -7.59
N GLY A 742 17.98 11.24 -8.05
CA GLY A 742 18.50 10.95 -9.39
C GLY A 742 18.85 9.47 -9.60
N ALA A 743 19.31 8.78 -8.56
CA ALA A 743 19.55 7.33 -8.63
C ALA A 743 18.24 6.55 -8.69
N LEU A 744 17.25 6.92 -7.88
CA LEU A 744 15.91 6.33 -7.87
C LEU A 744 15.20 6.45 -9.24
N VAL A 745 15.29 7.61 -9.90
CA VAL A 745 14.75 7.79 -11.25
C VAL A 745 15.52 6.96 -12.28
N THR A 746 16.84 6.81 -12.12
CA THR A 746 17.67 5.97 -13.00
C THR A 746 17.33 4.48 -12.87
N GLU A 747 17.09 3.98 -11.65
CA GLU A 747 16.62 2.63 -11.35
C GLU A 747 15.26 2.37 -12.04
N MET A 748 14.30 3.28 -11.91
CA MET A 748 12.99 3.18 -12.58
C MET A 748 13.06 3.24 -14.11
N LEU A 749 13.98 4.00 -14.69
CA LEU A 749 14.19 4.03 -16.14
C LEU A 749 14.77 2.71 -16.67
N GLN A 750 15.49 1.95 -15.84
CA GLN A 750 15.95 0.59 -16.17
C GLN A 750 14.83 -0.44 -15.99
N ASP A 751 14.03 -0.34 -14.93
CA ASP A 751 12.93 -1.28 -14.63
C ASP A 751 11.77 -1.23 -15.64
N TYR A 752 11.40 -0.04 -16.12
CA TYR A 752 10.14 0.16 -16.85
C TYR A 752 10.28 0.42 -18.36
N GLU A 753 11.49 0.75 -18.85
CA GLU A 753 11.85 1.14 -20.23
C GLU A 753 11.06 2.33 -20.87
N ASP A 754 9.85 2.66 -20.40
CA ASP A 754 8.99 3.76 -20.85
C ASP A 754 8.94 4.91 -19.82
N PRO A 755 9.40 6.12 -20.16
CA PRO A 755 9.30 7.31 -19.32
C PRO A 755 7.87 7.62 -18.81
N LYS A 756 6.82 7.25 -19.54
CA LYS A 756 5.44 7.49 -19.11
C LYS A 756 5.05 6.63 -17.91
N GLN A 757 5.54 5.39 -17.85
CA GLN A 757 5.35 4.53 -16.68
C GLN A 757 6.17 5.04 -15.48
N VAL A 758 7.38 5.55 -15.72
CA VAL A 758 8.18 6.21 -14.68
C VAL A 758 7.44 7.44 -14.12
N ASN A 759 6.85 8.30 -14.96
CA ASN A 759 6.04 9.44 -14.50
C ASN A 759 4.88 9.00 -13.58
N ILE A 760 4.14 7.95 -13.96
CA ILE A 760 3.05 7.38 -13.14
C ILE A 760 3.59 6.85 -11.80
N ARG A 761 4.79 6.24 -11.80
CA ARG A 761 5.42 5.71 -10.59
C ARG A 761 5.89 6.83 -9.66
N LEU A 762 6.50 7.88 -10.20
CA LEU A 762 6.95 9.07 -9.46
C LEU A 762 5.76 9.84 -8.87
N ASP A 763 4.65 9.99 -9.61
CA ASP A 763 3.43 10.60 -9.09
C ASP A 763 2.84 9.81 -7.91
N LYS A 764 2.82 8.47 -8.00
CA LYS A 764 2.32 7.59 -6.93
C LYS A 764 3.23 7.60 -5.69
N ILE A 765 4.55 7.71 -5.87
CA ILE A 765 5.50 7.86 -4.75
C ILE A 765 5.31 9.22 -4.09
N GLY A 766 5.24 10.29 -4.89
CA GLY A 766 4.94 11.64 -4.43
C GLY A 766 3.65 11.69 -3.63
N PHE A 767 2.56 11.13 -4.15
CA PHE A 767 1.26 11.07 -3.48
C PHE A 767 1.35 10.47 -2.07
N ASN A 768 1.98 9.29 -1.95
CA ASN A 768 2.17 8.61 -0.66
C ASN A 768 3.05 9.41 0.32
N MET A 769 4.03 10.17 -0.17
CA MET A 769 4.81 11.11 0.66
C MET A 769 3.93 12.29 1.10
N GLY A 770 3.20 12.91 0.17
CA GLY A 770 2.32 14.05 0.40
C GLY A 770 1.27 13.80 1.48
N THR A 771 0.60 12.65 1.44
CA THR A 771 -0.40 12.26 2.45
C THR A 771 0.20 12.18 3.86
N ARG A 772 1.45 11.74 4.02
CA ARG A 772 2.15 11.71 5.32
C ARG A 772 2.68 13.09 5.73
N LEU A 773 3.08 13.91 4.77
CA LEU A 773 3.58 15.26 5.02
C LEU A 773 2.47 16.23 5.44
N ALA A 774 1.19 15.97 5.10
CA ALA A 774 0.07 16.79 5.54
C ALA A 774 -0.06 16.86 7.07
N ASP A 775 0.01 15.71 7.76
CA ASP A 775 -0.09 15.64 9.22
C ASP A 775 1.12 16.28 9.92
N ASP A 776 2.34 16.01 9.43
CA ASP A 776 3.58 16.66 9.93
C ASP A 776 3.54 18.18 9.73
N PHE A 777 3.03 18.64 8.58
CA PHE A 777 2.90 20.06 8.28
C PHE A 777 1.91 20.74 9.22
N LEU A 778 0.72 20.18 9.43
CA LEU A 778 -0.27 20.71 10.37
C LEU A 778 0.26 20.71 11.81
N ALA A 779 0.92 19.63 12.25
CA ALA A 779 1.50 19.55 13.59
C ALA A 779 2.58 20.62 13.83
N LYS A 780 3.43 20.88 12.83
CA LYS A 780 4.48 21.92 12.90
C LYS A 780 3.94 23.35 12.68
N ASN A 781 2.80 23.51 12.00
CA ASN A 781 2.26 24.82 11.58
C ASN A 781 0.85 25.10 12.15
N ALA A 782 0.62 24.80 13.43
CA ALA A 782 -0.66 25.02 14.12
C ALA A 782 -1.18 26.49 14.16
N HIS A 783 -0.44 27.45 13.59
CA HIS A 783 -0.84 28.83 13.38
C HIS A 783 -1.51 29.09 12.01
N VAL A 784 -1.48 28.11 11.10
CA VAL A 784 -2.10 28.20 9.76
C VAL A 784 -3.59 27.84 9.89
N PRO A 785 -4.53 28.74 9.51
CA PRO A 785 -5.95 28.44 9.57
C PRO A 785 -6.36 27.37 8.54
N LYS A 786 -7.45 26.66 8.82
CA LYS A 786 -8.08 25.75 7.83
C LYS A 786 -8.43 26.55 6.57
N CYS A 787 -7.78 26.24 5.45
CA CYS A 787 -8.01 26.92 4.19
C CYS A 787 -9.43 26.62 3.69
N THR A 788 -10.16 27.65 3.22
CA THR A 788 -11.49 27.48 2.59
C THR A 788 -11.44 27.59 1.07
N ASP A 789 -10.46 28.30 0.53
CA ASP A 789 -10.42 28.74 -0.87
C ASP A 789 -9.05 28.49 -1.53
N CYS A 790 -9.06 28.31 -2.85
CA CYS A 790 -7.85 28.05 -3.64
C CYS A 790 -6.74 29.09 -3.46
N ARG A 791 -7.10 30.37 -3.26
CA ARG A 791 -6.14 31.45 -2.97
C ARG A 791 -5.41 31.24 -1.63
N GLN A 792 -6.10 30.75 -0.61
CA GLN A 792 -5.49 30.46 0.69
C GLN A 792 -4.55 29.25 0.59
N ILE A 793 -5.00 28.20 -0.12
CA ILE A 793 -4.19 27.01 -0.41
C ILE A 793 -2.89 27.40 -1.15
N ALA A 794 -2.98 28.21 -2.20
CA ALA A 794 -1.81 28.67 -2.95
C ALA A 794 -0.83 29.51 -2.10
N ASP A 795 -1.34 30.36 -1.21
CA ASP A 795 -0.54 31.19 -0.31
C ASP A 795 0.21 30.33 0.73
N VAL A 796 -0.47 29.35 1.34
CA VAL A 796 0.13 28.40 2.29
C VAL A 796 1.14 27.48 1.62
N LEU A 797 0.88 26.99 0.40
CA LEU A 797 1.83 26.15 -0.35
C LEU A 797 3.10 26.93 -0.69
N SER A 798 2.98 28.17 -1.15
CA SER A 798 4.12 28.98 -1.60
C SER A 798 4.94 29.59 -0.46
N LYS A 799 4.30 30.00 0.65
CA LYS A 799 4.98 30.67 1.78
C LYS A 799 5.39 29.74 2.91
N ASN A 800 4.65 28.65 3.15
CA ASN A 800 4.89 27.76 4.29
C ASN A 800 5.38 26.38 3.84
N ALA A 801 4.61 25.65 3.01
CA ALA A 801 4.89 24.23 2.76
C ALA A 801 6.15 24.00 1.90
N ILE A 802 6.25 24.63 0.73
CA ILE A 802 7.42 24.45 -0.16
C ILE A 802 8.73 24.95 0.49
N PRO A 803 8.77 26.14 1.11
CA PRO A 803 9.97 26.59 1.84
C PRO A 803 10.38 25.67 2.99
N ALA A 804 9.42 25.06 3.72
CA ALA A 804 9.72 24.15 4.83
C ALA A 804 10.32 22.81 4.37
N TYR A 805 9.82 22.22 3.28
CA TYR A 805 10.23 20.86 2.86
C TYR A 805 11.28 20.82 1.73
N LEU A 806 11.32 21.82 0.84
CA LEU A 806 12.34 21.90 -0.23
C LEU A 806 13.43 22.93 0.07
N GLY A 807 13.27 23.80 1.08
CA GLY A 807 14.26 24.83 1.43
C GLY A 807 14.34 26.01 0.45
N VAL A 808 13.44 26.09 -0.52
CA VAL A 808 13.44 27.07 -1.62
C VAL A 808 12.11 27.82 -1.69
N PRO A 809 12.09 29.09 -2.13
CA PRO A 809 10.84 29.83 -2.33
C PRO A 809 10.09 29.31 -3.57
N ALA A 810 8.76 29.32 -3.50
CA ALA A 810 7.89 29.22 -4.67
C ALA A 810 7.07 30.50 -4.84
N THR A 811 6.69 30.81 -6.07
CA THR A 811 5.82 31.95 -6.39
C THR A 811 4.53 31.46 -7.06
N VAL A 812 3.42 32.16 -6.83
CA VAL A 812 2.12 31.82 -7.42
C VAL A 812 1.88 32.69 -8.65
N SER A 813 1.57 32.06 -9.78
CA SER A 813 1.32 32.70 -11.07
C SER A 813 0.14 32.07 -11.81
N ASN A 814 -0.15 32.56 -13.02
CA ASN A 814 -1.03 31.91 -14.00
C ASN A 814 -2.39 31.48 -13.43
N TRP A 815 -3.04 32.39 -12.70
CA TRP A 815 -4.41 32.23 -12.19
C TRP A 815 -5.43 32.19 -13.34
N SER A 816 -6.33 31.20 -13.32
CA SER A 816 -7.49 31.16 -14.20
C SER A 816 -8.58 32.15 -13.77
N SER A 817 -9.41 32.59 -14.71
CA SER A 817 -10.49 33.58 -14.52
C SER A 817 -11.59 33.18 -13.53
N GLY A 818 -11.54 31.96 -12.96
CA GLY A 818 -12.47 31.47 -11.94
C GLY A 818 -11.80 31.10 -10.62
N ASP A 819 -10.54 31.48 -10.40
CA ASP A 819 -9.72 31.18 -9.20
C ASP A 819 -9.55 29.67 -8.87
N ARG A 820 -9.91 28.75 -9.77
CA ARG A 820 -9.81 27.30 -9.57
C ARG A 820 -8.53 26.67 -10.09
N GLU A 821 -7.69 27.44 -10.76
CA GLU A 821 -6.42 26.96 -11.31
C GLU A 821 -5.35 28.03 -11.10
N PHE A 822 -4.17 27.60 -10.67
CA PHE A 822 -2.99 28.43 -10.48
C PHE A 822 -1.73 27.60 -10.75
N SER A 823 -0.59 28.27 -10.90
CA SER A 823 0.70 27.61 -11.11
C SER A 823 1.69 28.02 -10.03
N LEU A 824 2.42 27.05 -9.49
CA LEU A 824 3.52 27.27 -8.56
C LEU A 824 4.84 27.21 -9.34
N ILE A 825 5.56 28.33 -9.39
CA ILE A 825 6.87 28.43 -10.03
C ILE A 825 7.95 28.30 -8.97
N ILE A 826 8.80 27.28 -9.12
CA ILE A 826 10.03 27.06 -8.34
C ILE A 826 11.21 27.41 -9.24
N GLU A 827 11.90 28.52 -8.96
CA GLU A 827 13.01 29.01 -9.80
C GLU A 827 14.27 28.13 -9.67
N ASN A 828 14.59 27.70 -8.45
CA ASN A 828 15.75 26.86 -8.16
C ASN A 828 15.25 25.54 -7.56
N ASN A 829 14.89 24.58 -8.40
CA ASN A 829 14.43 23.27 -7.96
C ASN A 829 15.64 22.40 -7.56
N PRO A 830 15.78 21.97 -6.29
CA PRO A 830 16.96 21.24 -5.81
C PRO A 830 17.08 19.83 -6.40
N LEU A 831 15.99 19.23 -6.89
CA LEU A 831 16.04 17.92 -7.54
C LEU A 831 16.84 17.98 -8.86
N THR A 832 16.77 19.11 -9.57
CA THR A 832 17.38 19.34 -10.88
C THR A 832 18.76 20.00 -10.81
N GLU A 833 19.25 20.43 -9.63
CA GLU A 833 20.57 21.08 -9.51
C GLU A 833 21.74 20.17 -9.91
N LEU A 834 21.57 18.85 -9.73
CA LEU A 834 22.63 17.85 -9.91
C LEU A 834 22.39 16.86 -11.06
N VAL A 835 21.34 17.07 -11.88
CA VAL A 835 20.92 16.13 -12.93
C VAL A 835 20.58 16.86 -14.23
N GLU A 836 21.25 16.46 -15.32
CA GLU A 836 20.91 16.85 -16.69
C GLU A 836 20.08 15.73 -17.34
N VAL A 837 18.82 16.01 -17.71
CA VAL A 837 17.95 15.03 -18.40
C VAL A 837 18.31 15.00 -19.90
N PRO A 838 18.72 13.85 -20.48
CA PRO A 838 19.02 13.74 -21.90
C PRO A 838 17.80 14.05 -22.78
N SER A 839 18.02 14.72 -23.91
CA SER A 839 16.94 15.08 -24.85
C SER A 839 16.20 13.89 -25.48
N SER A 840 16.75 12.68 -25.38
CA SER A 840 16.09 11.41 -25.72
C SER A 840 14.99 11.00 -24.73
N LEU A 841 14.95 11.59 -23.54
CA LEU A 841 13.96 11.33 -22.48
C LEU A 841 12.97 12.50 -22.31
N SER A 842 12.66 13.22 -23.40
CA SER A 842 11.74 14.39 -23.39
C SER A 842 10.29 14.09 -22.96
N ALA A 843 9.93 12.82 -22.77
CA ALA A 843 8.66 12.39 -22.19
C ALA A 843 8.71 12.14 -20.66
N LEU A 844 9.88 12.28 -20.03
CA LEU A 844 10.07 12.17 -18.57
C LEU A 844 9.81 13.53 -17.91
N ASN A 845 8.86 13.58 -16.99
CA ASN A 845 8.69 14.70 -16.06
C ASN A 845 9.52 14.37 -14.81
N TYR A 846 10.79 14.76 -14.78
CA TYR A 846 11.72 14.37 -13.73
C TYR A 846 11.23 14.79 -12.34
N SER A 847 10.61 15.97 -12.21
CA SER A 847 10.05 16.48 -10.95
C SER A 847 8.60 16.05 -10.65
N GLN A 848 8.03 15.06 -11.36
CA GLN A 848 6.64 14.61 -11.17
C GLN A 848 6.32 14.21 -9.71
N VAL A 849 7.31 13.77 -8.94
CA VAL A 849 7.17 13.49 -7.50
C VAL A 849 6.65 14.70 -6.70
N LEU A 850 6.96 15.93 -7.11
CA LEU A 850 6.52 17.16 -6.45
C LEU A 850 5.03 17.44 -6.70
N ALA A 851 4.56 17.21 -7.93
CA ALA A 851 3.13 17.29 -8.26
C ALA A 851 2.34 16.22 -7.48
N GLY A 852 2.83 14.98 -7.48
CA GLY A 852 2.27 13.89 -6.68
C GLY A 852 2.18 14.26 -5.18
N ALA A 853 3.26 14.82 -4.60
CA ALA A 853 3.30 15.21 -3.19
C ALA A 853 2.31 16.33 -2.85
N ILE A 854 2.19 17.36 -3.69
CA ILE A 854 1.19 18.41 -3.48
C ILE A 854 -0.24 17.83 -3.59
N ARG A 855 -0.48 16.94 -4.57
CA ARG A 855 -1.77 16.26 -4.75
C ARG A 855 -2.14 15.39 -3.55
N GLY A 856 -1.19 14.60 -3.03
CA GLY A 856 -1.39 13.71 -1.87
C GLY A 856 -1.57 14.46 -0.56
N GLY A 857 -0.87 15.59 -0.39
CA GLY A 857 -1.06 16.45 0.77
C GLY A 857 -2.40 17.17 0.76
N LEU A 858 -2.83 17.70 -0.39
CA LEU A 858 -4.14 18.35 -0.51
C LEU A 858 -5.30 17.36 -0.42
N GLU A 859 -5.16 16.17 -0.98
CA GLU A 859 -6.18 15.12 -0.89
C GLU A 859 -6.35 14.61 0.57
N ALA A 860 -5.27 14.52 1.34
CA ALA A 860 -5.32 14.28 2.80
C ALA A 860 -6.01 15.42 3.59
N LEU A 861 -5.94 16.65 3.09
CA LEU A 861 -6.66 17.82 3.63
C LEU A 861 -8.09 17.95 3.06
N HIS A 862 -8.66 16.88 2.48
CA HIS A 862 -9.98 16.83 1.86
C HIS A 862 -10.17 17.74 0.62
N PHE A 863 -9.12 18.05 -0.14
CA PHE A 863 -9.21 18.79 -1.40
C PHE A 863 -8.81 17.93 -2.59
N LYS A 864 -9.77 17.64 -3.50
CA LYS A 864 -9.46 16.93 -4.74
C LYS A 864 -8.89 17.91 -5.76
N VAL A 865 -7.65 17.64 -6.19
CA VAL A 865 -6.93 18.45 -7.18
C VAL A 865 -6.28 17.57 -8.24
N TYR A 866 -6.08 18.14 -9.43
CA TYR A 866 -5.18 17.62 -10.45
C TYR A 866 -3.92 18.48 -10.45
N SER A 867 -2.77 17.83 -10.64
CA SER A 867 -1.46 18.45 -10.64
C SER A 867 -0.64 17.97 -11.83
N SER A 868 -0.02 18.88 -12.57
CA SER A 868 0.91 18.55 -13.66
C SER A 868 2.18 19.39 -13.57
N VAL A 869 3.31 18.78 -13.94
CA VAL A 869 4.61 19.46 -14.01
C VAL A 869 4.88 19.90 -15.45
N ILE A 870 5.43 21.10 -15.58
CA ILE A 870 6.10 21.61 -16.78
C ILE A 870 7.52 21.99 -16.37
N GLU A 871 8.51 21.32 -16.96
CA GLU A 871 9.93 21.57 -16.68
C GLU A 871 10.50 22.49 -17.75
N ASN A 872 10.81 23.73 -17.38
CA ASN A 872 11.52 24.67 -18.23
C ASN A 872 13.02 24.69 -17.86
N PRO A 873 13.94 25.08 -18.76
CA PRO A 873 15.38 25.14 -18.47
C PRO A 873 15.79 26.11 -17.35
N THR A 874 14.87 26.93 -16.84
CA THR A 874 15.13 27.99 -15.84
C THR A 874 14.19 27.98 -14.64
N ASN A 875 13.16 27.12 -14.62
CA ASN A 875 12.23 26.95 -13.50
C ASN A 875 11.34 25.71 -13.69
N THR A 876 10.84 25.16 -12.59
CA THR A 876 9.79 24.13 -12.59
C THR A 876 8.45 24.78 -12.32
N GLU A 877 7.49 24.64 -13.24
CA GLU A 877 6.12 25.12 -13.08
C GLU A 877 5.21 23.93 -12.74
N ILE A 878 4.58 23.95 -11.56
CA ILE A 878 3.58 22.95 -11.16
C ILE A 878 2.19 23.57 -11.27
N LYS A 879 1.41 23.13 -12.26
CA LYS A 879 0.03 23.58 -12.47
C LYS A 879 -0.91 22.78 -11.57
N ILE A 880 -1.75 23.50 -10.83
CA ILE A 880 -2.70 22.92 -9.89
C ILE A 880 -4.11 23.36 -10.30
N LYS A 881 -4.97 22.37 -10.55
CA LYS A 881 -6.38 22.54 -10.91
C LYS A 881 -7.26 21.95 -9.81
N PHE A 882 -8.10 22.78 -9.22
CA PHE A 882 -9.05 22.39 -8.20
C PHE A 882 -10.30 21.74 -8.82
N ASP A 883 -10.71 20.61 -8.28
CA ASP A 883 -11.94 19.90 -8.65
C ASP A 883 -13.06 20.24 -7.66
N HIS A 884 -13.00 19.65 -6.46
CA HIS A 884 -13.98 19.82 -5.39
C HIS A 884 -13.41 19.48 -4.01
N ILE A 885 -14.14 19.88 -2.96
CA ILE A 885 -13.87 19.45 -1.57
C ILE A 885 -14.43 18.04 -1.38
N LEU A 886 -13.61 17.12 -0.89
CA LEU A 886 -13.94 15.76 -0.49
C LEU A 886 -14.70 15.79 0.84
N ARG A 887 -15.97 16.20 0.80
CA ARG A 887 -16.86 16.19 1.96
C ARG A 887 -17.16 14.75 2.39
N ASP A 888 -16.45 14.30 3.40
CA ASP A 888 -16.79 13.06 4.09
C ASP A 888 -17.90 13.24 5.13
N ASN A 889 -18.50 12.13 5.52
CA ASN A 889 -19.72 12.07 6.31
C ASN A 889 -19.45 12.40 7.80
N LEU A 890 -19.70 13.64 8.22
CA LEU A 890 -19.98 13.90 9.63
C LEU A 890 -21.36 13.33 9.99
N PRO A 891 -21.54 12.63 11.12
CA PRO A 891 -22.86 12.37 11.67
C PRO A 891 -23.51 13.71 12.05
N ALA A 892 -24.82 13.84 11.81
CA ALA A 892 -25.54 15.07 12.12
C ALA A 892 -25.73 15.24 13.64
N GLY A 893 -24.92 16.11 14.25
CA GLY A 893 -25.05 16.49 15.66
C GLY A 893 -23.78 17.06 16.26
N GLU A 894 -23.57 18.38 16.10
CA GLU A 894 -22.97 19.33 17.06
C GLU A 894 -22.83 20.70 16.36
N GLU A 895 -23.88 21.53 16.45
CA GLU A 895 -23.81 22.99 16.26
C GLU A 895 -24.04 23.62 17.65
N ASP A 896 -23.07 24.38 18.14
CA ASP A 896 -23.12 25.30 19.30
C ASP A 896 -22.05 26.41 19.09
#